data_AF-A0A7W8AVN8-F1
#
_entry.id   AF-A0A7W8AVN8-F1
#
_cell.length_a   1.000
_cell.length_b   1.000
_cell.length_c   1.000
_cell.angle_alpha   90.00
_cell.angle_beta   90.00
_cell.angle_gamma   90.00
#
_symmetry.space_group_name_H-M   'P 1'
#
loop_
_entity.id
_entity.type
_entity.pdbx_description
1 polymer ?
#
loop_
_entity_poly.entity_id
_entity_poly.type
_entity_poly.pdbx_seq_one_letter_code
_entity_poly.pdbx_strand_id
1 'polypeptide(L)'
;MNATPASDGRPQPHPSGACGTQSPSAAESGTVPQQKGRTHEAKRLPHGTADFLDHPDPQVAAQAAAVENLLRCWVRENGITAPDHGSLRIPLHASATALLVPVDYWSPTGWHRFGLPYLEDDPDAAPPVDAVTVAALLTRETASMEEGSPTAPEPTDAHRAEQADSSSGQEQAPVKPGLDAPTVSDAVPSAPQASESTTSEAKVPEVEVPEAGAPEAKSPEAKAPEVEGPEGEGPEARALTPSAATQPPSPQMPTRQPPTGLPAPDATGPAPAGVLSGSAPATGATAPPDEPRTSTPAAQESTDGADLVARVADSVRRTADFLADRRDNLDDTPDLFLAAEQSLLLGHPLHPTPKSREGLSTTESRLYSPELRGSFPLHWLAVDHSVLAKASAWTERGRTVPAEQLTARLAGPGLAPPDGHALLPVHPWQMRELKHRPEAAELLAAGLLKDCGPHGAPWCPTSSVRTLYRSGAPAMLKLSLGLRITNSRRENLRKELHRGVEVHRLLRSGLGEQWQAVHPGFDVIRDPAWLAVTGADGNPVAGLDVMIRHNPFGPTDDATCIAGLVSPRPTGQFSGPDRPPMRSRLAEIITRLAGRTGRPRGAVATEWFLRYLESVVRPVLWLDSEAGVALEAHQQNTLLLLDSEGWPTGGRYRDNQGYYFRESRRTELEKRLPGIGQHSDTFVSDEVTDERFAYYLGINNVLGLIGALGSQRLADERLLIAAFRRFLTDAASGPGRLRTPLPARLLDSPVLRCKANLLTRLHGLDELVGPVDTQSVYVTIANPLHM
;
A
#
# COMPACT_ATOMS: atom_id res chain seq x y z
N MET A 1 27.65 11.06 -86.01
CA MET A 1 27.95 11.46 -84.61
C MET A 1 27.66 10.22 -83.76
N ASN A 2 28.53 9.20 -83.68
CA ASN A 2 29.93 9.12 -83.19
C ASN A 2 30.00 9.18 -81.64
N ALA A 3 30.71 8.32 -80.91
CA ALA A 3 31.29 6.98 -81.21
C ALA A 3 31.74 6.29 -79.88
N THR A 4 31.80 4.95 -79.85
CA THR A 4 32.53 4.09 -78.88
C THR A 4 34.01 3.88 -79.33
N PRO A 5 34.95 3.15 -78.64
CA PRO A 5 34.82 2.18 -77.53
C PRO A 5 35.91 2.23 -76.40
N ALA A 6 35.95 1.14 -75.61
CA ALA A 6 36.76 0.78 -74.44
C ALA A 6 38.28 0.54 -74.59
N SER A 7 38.96 0.29 -73.46
CA SER A 7 40.22 -0.47 -73.30
C SER A 7 40.33 -1.10 -71.87
N ASP A 8 41.39 -1.84 -71.55
CA ASP A 8 41.57 -2.63 -70.30
C ASP A 8 43.07 -2.74 -69.87
N GLY A 9 43.38 -3.19 -68.65
CA GLY A 9 44.73 -3.66 -68.26
C GLY A 9 45.02 -3.89 -66.76
N ARG A 10 45.63 -5.04 -66.43
CA ARG A 10 46.34 -5.35 -65.15
C ARG A 10 47.87 -5.40 -65.35
N PRO A 11 48.69 -5.46 -64.28
CA PRO A 11 49.49 -6.69 -64.05
C PRO A 11 49.77 -7.07 -62.57
N GLN A 12 50.53 -8.17 -62.39
CA GLN A 12 51.10 -8.78 -61.15
C GLN A 12 52.63 -9.06 -61.40
N PRO A 13 53.42 -9.85 -60.62
CA PRO A 13 53.75 -9.80 -59.16
C PRO A 13 55.26 -10.03 -58.81
N HIS A 14 55.70 -9.65 -57.57
CA HIS A 14 56.92 -10.15 -56.83
C HIS A 14 58.32 -9.99 -57.51
N PRO A 15 59.50 -10.44 -56.98
CA PRO A 15 59.87 -11.10 -55.69
C PRO A 15 61.20 -10.62 -54.96
N SER A 16 61.53 -11.29 -53.83
CA SER A 16 62.89 -11.71 -53.35
C SER A 16 63.81 -10.83 -52.44
N GLY A 17 64.62 -11.53 -51.59
CA GLY A 17 65.71 -11.02 -50.70
C GLY A 17 65.39 -11.09 -49.18
N ALA A 18 65.86 -11.98 -48.28
CA ALA A 18 67.16 -12.67 -48.01
C ALA A 18 68.20 -11.81 -47.23
N CYS A 19 68.95 -12.25 -46.19
CA CYS A 19 68.98 -13.49 -45.35
C CYS A 19 69.86 -13.29 -44.06
N GLY A 20 69.73 -14.14 -43.03
CA GLY A 20 70.71 -14.38 -41.92
C GLY A 20 70.27 -13.99 -40.49
N THR A 21 70.80 -14.53 -39.36
CA THR A 21 71.58 -15.77 -39.09
C THR A 21 71.67 -16.08 -37.57
N GLN A 22 71.25 -17.29 -37.15
CA GLN A 22 71.55 -18.10 -35.93
C GLN A 22 72.08 -17.52 -34.57
N SER A 23 71.37 -17.85 -33.47
CA SER A 23 71.70 -18.44 -32.13
C SER A 23 73.14 -18.40 -31.51
N PRO A 24 73.36 -18.61 -30.17
CA PRO A 24 72.50 -19.27 -29.15
C PRO A 24 72.50 -18.79 -27.64
N SER A 25 71.52 -19.29 -26.87
CA SER A 25 71.56 -19.77 -25.46
C SER A 25 72.12 -18.95 -24.27
N ALA A 26 71.27 -18.64 -23.28
CA ALA A 26 71.56 -18.64 -21.83
C ALA A 26 70.27 -18.80 -20.98
N ALA A 27 70.37 -19.12 -19.69
CA ALA A 27 69.31 -19.75 -18.90
C ALA A 27 68.50 -18.85 -17.93
N GLU A 28 67.28 -19.34 -17.64
CA GLU A 28 66.58 -19.39 -16.34
C GLU A 28 65.85 -18.19 -15.66
N SER A 29 64.68 -18.58 -15.11
CA SER A 29 64.10 -18.20 -13.83
C SER A 29 63.49 -16.79 -13.58
N GLY A 30 62.15 -16.77 -13.63
CA GLY A 30 61.34 -16.04 -12.64
C GLY A 30 60.75 -14.69 -13.06
N THR A 31 59.45 -14.67 -13.38
CA THR A 31 58.40 -13.74 -12.86
C THR A 31 57.12 -13.95 -13.67
N VAL A 32 55.97 -14.13 -13.00
CA VAL A 32 54.66 -14.20 -13.68
C VAL A 32 54.27 -12.79 -14.18
N PRO A 33 54.00 -12.58 -15.48
CA PRO A 33 53.55 -11.28 -15.96
C PRO A 33 52.16 -10.96 -15.41
N GLN A 34 52.03 -9.85 -14.66
CA GLN A 34 50.72 -9.30 -14.33
C GLN A 34 49.97 -8.98 -15.62
N GLN A 35 48.88 -9.71 -15.88
CA GLN A 35 48.04 -9.43 -17.04
C GLN A 35 47.27 -8.13 -16.76
N LYS A 36 47.60 -7.06 -17.50
CA LYS A 36 46.94 -5.77 -17.39
C LYS A 36 45.41 -5.96 -17.48
N GLY A 37 44.69 -5.41 -16.52
CA GLY A 37 43.22 -5.44 -16.53
C GLY A 37 42.70 -4.90 -17.85
N ARG A 38 41.93 -5.71 -18.57
CA ARG A 38 41.20 -5.26 -19.75
C ARG A 38 40.04 -4.39 -19.27
N THR A 39 40.18 -3.08 -19.41
CA THR A 39 39.04 -2.17 -19.47
C THR A 39 38.18 -2.57 -20.66
N HIS A 40 37.10 -3.31 -20.41
CA HIS A 40 36.06 -3.57 -21.42
C HIS A 40 35.30 -2.26 -21.66
N GLU A 41 35.80 -1.44 -22.59
CA GLU A 41 35.07 -0.26 -23.06
C GLU A 41 33.71 -0.68 -23.62
N ALA A 42 32.67 0.06 -23.23
CA ALA A 42 31.28 -0.28 -23.51
C ALA A 42 31.01 -0.35 -25.03
N LYS A 43 30.56 -1.52 -25.50
CA LYS A 43 30.11 -1.70 -26.90
C LYS A 43 28.70 -2.26 -27.09
N ARG A 44 27.86 -2.16 -26.06
CA ARG A 44 26.39 -2.13 -26.20
C ARG A 44 25.91 -0.70 -25.91
N LEU A 45 25.62 0.05 -26.98
CA LEU A 45 25.13 1.43 -26.96
C LEU A 45 24.17 1.67 -28.13
N PRO A 46 23.09 2.42 -27.90
CA PRO A 46 21.92 1.99 -27.18
C PRO A 46 20.92 1.27 -28.11
N HIS A 47 20.16 0.31 -27.59
CA HIS A 47 18.88 -0.02 -28.23
C HIS A 47 17.92 1.18 -28.05
N GLY A 48 17.26 1.57 -29.13
CA GLY A 48 16.77 2.94 -29.28
C GLY A 48 15.51 3.28 -28.49
N THR A 49 15.68 4.02 -27.38
CA THR A 49 14.80 5.11 -26.90
C THR A 49 13.31 4.83 -26.61
N ALA A 50 12.81 3.61 -26.79
CA ALA A 50 11.44 3.23 -26.48
C ALA A 50 11.35 2.69 -25.04
N ASP A 51 10.43 3.23 -24.24
CA ASP A 51 10.11 2.69 -22.92
C ASP A 51 9.46 1.31 -23.09
N PHE A 52 9.99 0.26 -22.47
CA PHE A 52 9.42 -1.08 -22.60
C PHE A 52 8.01 -1.22 -22.01
N LEU A 53 7.55 -0.28 -21.17
CA LEU A 53 6.14 -0.19 -20.75
C LEU A 53 5.21 0.17 -21.93
N ASP A 54 5.68 0.97 -22.89
CA ASP A 54 4.93 1.35 -24.10
C ASP A 54 4.88 0.20 -25.14
N HIS A 55 5.62 -0.90 -24.93
CA HIS A 55 5.70 -2.00 -25.90
C HIS A 55 4.30 -2.57 -26.24
N PRO A 56 3.95 -2.77 -27.54
CA PRO A 56 2.57 -3.06 -27.96
C PRO A 56 2.04 -4.42 -27.52
N ASP A 57 2.92 -5.41 -27.29
CA ASP A 57 2.60 -6.66 -26.60
C ASP A 57 2.55 -6.41 -25.07
N PRO A 58 1.41 -6.64 -24.40
CA PRO A 58 1.27 -6.46 -22.95
C PRO A 58 2.15 -7.42 -22.12
N GLN A 59 2.55 -8.58 -22.65
CA GLN A 59 3.43 -9.51 -21.94
C GLN A 59 4.84 -8.92 -21.74
N VAL A 60 5.39 -8.24 -22.75
CA VAL A 60 6.69 -7.55 -22.66
C VAL A 60 6.61 -6.36 -21.71
N ALA A 61 5.53 -5.56 -21.77
CA ALA A 61 5.32 -4.45 -20.85
C ALA A 61 5.18 -4.92 -19.39
N ALA A 62 4.52 -6.06 -19.16
CA ALA A 62 4.42 -6.69 -17.84
C ALA A 62 5.76 -7.25 -17.33
N GLN A 63 6.56 -7.88 -18.21
CA GLN A 63 7.93 -8.30 -17.88
C GLN A 63 8.80 -7.11 -17.49
N ALA A 64 8.77 -6.01 -18.26
CA ALA A 64 9.51 -4.79 -17.96
C ALA A 64 9.10 -4.18 -16.60
N ALA A 65 7.80 -4.07 -16.32
CA ALA A 65 7.31 -3.58 -15.03
C ALA A 65 7.79 -4.45 -13.84
N ALA A 66 7.81 -5.77 -13.99
CA ALA A 66 8.28 -6.68 -12.95
C ALA A 66 9.82 -6.62 -12.78
N VAL A 67 10.58 -6.57 -13.87
CA VAL A 67 12.04 -6.35 -13.89
C VAL A 67 12.38 -5.05 -13.17
N GLU A 68 11.72 -3.93 -13.49
CA GLU A 68 11.99 -2.67 -12.80
C GLU A 68 11.72 -2.75 -11.30
N ASN A 69 10.66 -3.42 -10.87
CA ASN A 69 10.31 -3.52 -9.45
C ASN A 69 11.31 -4.40 -8.67
N LEU A 70 11.75 -5.52 -9.25
CA LEU A 70 12.81 -6.37 -8.69
C LEU A 70 14.13 -5.59 -8.55
N LEU A 71 14.53 -4.87 -9.60
CA LEU A 71 15.76 -4.07 -9.61
C LEU A 71 15.70 -2.87 -8.66
N ARG A 72 14.55 -2.18 -8.55
CA ARG A 72 14.35 -1.09 -7.58
C ARG A 72 14.44 -1.59 -6.14
N CYS A 73 13.87 -2.76 -5.83
CA CYS A 73 14.06 -3.42 -4.54
C CYS A 73 15.54 -3.75 -4.32
N TRP A 74 16.19 -4.45 -5.24
CA TRP A 74 17.59 -4.88 -5.12
C TRP A 74 18.56 -3.70 -4.89
N VAL A 75 18.44 -2.65 -5.71
CA VAL A 75 19.28 -1.44 -5.62
C VAL A 75 19.09 -0.73 -4.28
N ARG A 76 17.84 -0.62 -3.80
CA ARG A 76 17.50 0.03 -2.54
C ARG A 76 17.95 -0.78 -1.32
N GLU A 77 17.76 -2.09 -1.36
CA GLU A 77 17.96 -3.00 -0.24
C GLU A 77 19.46 -3.36 -0.06
N ASN A 78 20.25 -3.30 -1.14
CA ASN A 78 21.72 -3.44 -1.10
C ASN A 78 22.49 -2.09 -1.12
N GLY A 79 21.80 -0.94 -1.08
CA GLY A 79 22.43 0.38 -1.02
C GLY A 79 23.25 0.77 -2.26
N ILE A 80 22.91 0.24 -3.44
CA ILE A 80 23.70 0.41 -4.68
C ILE A 80 23.66 1.87 -5.15
N THR A 81 24.84 2.42 -5.44
CA THR A 81 25.02 3.80 -5.92
C THR A 81 24.75 3.93 -7.43
N ALA A 82 24.58 5.19 -7.90
CA ALA A 82 24.47 5.47 -9.33
C ALA A 82 25.72 4.96 -10.08
N PRO A 83 25.57 4.34 -11.27
CA PRO A 83 26.72 3.96 -12.09
C PRO A 83 27.31 5.18 -12.81
N ASP A 84 28.63 5.17 -13.01
CA ASP A 84 29.36 6.24 -13.73
C ASP A 84 28.97 6.37 -15.20
N HIS A 85 28.39 5.30 -15.77
CA HIS A 85 28.00 5.16 -17.17
C HIS A 85 26.55 4.62 -17.22
N GLY A 86 25.84 4.83 -18.33
CA GLY A 86 24.39 4.55 -18.46
C GLY A 86 23.93 3.07 -18.38
N SER A 87 24.76 2.18 -17.87
CA SER A 87 24.43 0.79 -17.55
C SER A 87 24.94 0.46 -16.15
N LEU A 88 24.05 0.00 -15.27
CA LEU A 88 24.40 -0.54 -13.96
C LEU A 88 24.87 -1.98 -14.12
N ARG A 89 26.02 -2.33 -13.57
CA ARG A 89 26.51 -3.71 -13.46
C ARG A 89 26.23 -4.25 -12.06
N ILE A 90 25.38 -5.26 -11.95
CA ILE A 90 25.11 -5.99 -10.71
C ILE A 90 25.90 -7.31 -10.75
N PRO A 91 26.99 -7.48 -9.99
CA PRO A 91 27.66 -8.78 -9.88
C PRO A 91 26.75 -9.80 -9.20
N LEU A 92 26.86 -11.05 -9.64
CA LEU A 92 26.13 -12.20 -9.09
C LEU A 92 27.13 -13.33 -8.82
N HIS A 93 27.81 -13.25 -7.68
CA HIS A 93 28.88 -14.15 -7.28
C HIS A 93 28.40 -15.59 -7.12
N ALA A 94 27.19 -15.80 -6.57
CA ALA A 94 26.59 -17.12 -6.39
C ALA A 94 26.31 -17.81 -7.73
N SER A 95 26.12 -17.03 -8.81
CA SER A 95 25.89 -17.51 -10.18
C SER A 95 27.10 -17.34 -11.11
N ALA A 96 28.23 -16.86 -10.59
CA ALA A 96 29.48 -16.60 -11.32
C ALA A 96 29.32 -15.74 -12.60
N THR A 97 28.45 -14.73 -12.57
CA THR A 97 28.15 -13.83 -13.71
C THR A 97 27.81 -12.41 -13.21
N ALA A 98 27.28 -11.54 -14.07
CA ALA A 98 26.71 -10.24 -13.70
C ALA A 98 25.53 -9.87 -14.60
N LEU A 99 24.57 -9.11 -14.06
CA LEU A 99 23.53 -8.44 -14.85
C LEU A 99 24.04 -7.06 -15.32
N LEU A 100 23.93 -6.80 -16.62
CA LEU A 100 24.14 -5.50 -17.23
C LEU A 100 22.76 -4.85 -17.49
N VAL A 101 22.46 -3.79 -16.74
CA VAL A 101 21.14 -3.18 -16.62
C VAL A 101 21.16 -1.76 -17.22
N PRO A 102 20.51 -1.49 -18.37
CA PRO A 102 20.40 -0.13 -18.90
C PRO A 102 19.65 0.79 -17.92
N VAL A 103 20.14 2.03 -17.73
CA VAL A 103 19.55 3.00 -16.79
C VAL A 103 18.96 4.20 -17.53
N ASP A 104 17.64 4.18 -17.74
CA ASP A 104 16.92 5.28 -18.41
C ASP A 104 16.70 6.49 -17.47
N TYR A 105 16.65 6.24 -16.15
CA TYR A 105 16.56 7.29 -15.14
C TYR A 105 17.09 6.83 -13.77
N TRP A 106 18.05 7.58 -13.22
CA TRP A 106 18.44 7.41 -11.83
C TRP A 106 17.78 8.46 -10.93
N SER A 107 16.94 8.00 -10.00
CA SER A 107 16.14 8.83 -9.10
C SER A 107 16.81 8.96 -7.72
N PRO A 108 17.09 10.19 -7.24
CA PRO A 108 17.51 10.44 -5.86
C PRO A 108 16.60 9.85 -4.77
N THR A 109 15.28 9.76 -4.98
CA THR A 109 14.37 9.09 -4.03
C THR A 109 14.20 7.59 -4.26
N GLY A 110 14.97 7.04 -5.20
CA GLY A 110 15.06 5.61 -5.50
C GLY A 110 13.91 5.06 -6.34
N TRP A 111 13.25 5.90 -7.15
CA TRP A 111 12.22 5.52 -8.12
C TRP A 111 12.80 5.45 -9.55
N HIS A 112 13.89 4.70 -9.69
CA HIS A 112 14.66 4.55 -10.94
C HIS A 112 13.80 4.01 -12.10
N ARG A 113 14.21 4.28 -13.35
CA ARG A 113 13.72 3.60 -14.57
C ARG A 113 14.85 2.76 -15.17
N PHE A 114 14.54 1.54 -15.56
CA PHE A 114 15.52 0.58 -16.09
C PHE A 114 15.02 -0.06 -17.39
N GLY A 115 15.94 -0.26 -18.33
CA GLY A 115 15.74 -1.14 -19.47
C GLY A 115 15.85 -2.61 -19.06
N LEU A 116 15.45 -3.51 -19.95
CA LEU A 116 15.60 -4.95 -19.71
C LEU A 116 17.10 -5.32 -19.63
N PRO A 117 17.52 -6.11 -18.61
CA PRO A 117 18.92 -6.44 -18.38
C PRO A 117 19.41 -7.60 -19.27
N TYR A 118 20.72 -7.78 -19.34
CA TYR A 118 21.41 -8.87 -20.04
C TYR A 118 22.39 -9.55 -19.07
N LEU A 119 22.77 -10.81 -19.32
CA LEU A 119 23.98 -11.35 -18.68
C LEU A 119 25.23 -10.74 -19.32
N GLU A 120 26.28 -10.57 -18.53
CA GLU A 120 27.57 -10.05 -18.99
C GLU A 120 28.30 -11.02 -19.94
N ASP A 121 28.16 -12.32 -19.67
CA ASP A 121 28.80 -13.40 -20.44
C ASP A 121 28.02 -13.82 -21.70
N ASP A 122 26.79 -13.31 -21.87
CA ASP A 122 25.92 -13.64 -23.00
C ASP A 122 26.40 -12.98 -24.31
N PRO A 123 26.28 -13.66 -25.47
CA PRO A 123 26.64 -13.08 -26.77
C PRO A 123 25.75 -11.87 -27.12
N ASP A 124 26.25 -10.96 -27.96
CA ASP A 124 25.56 -9.69 -28.33
C ASP A 124 24.20 -9.85 -29.05
N ALA A 125 23.81 -11.09 -29.39
CA ALA A 125 22.52 -11.44 -29.98
C ALA A 125 21.57 -12.18 -29.00
N ALA A 126 21.95 -12.32 -27.73
CA ALA A 126 21.11 -12.93 -26.70
C ALA A 126 19.87 -12.04 -26.40
N PRO A 127 18.71 -12.65 -26.07
CA PRO A 127 17.56 -11.89 -25.59
C PRO A 127 17.85 -11.27 -24.21
N PRO A 128 17.14 -10.19 -23.82
CA PRO A 128 17.19 -9.70 -22.45
C PRO A 128 16.68 -10.75 -21.45
N VAL A 129 17.22 -10.71 -20.23
CA VAL A 129 16.85 -11.57 -19.10
C VAL A 129 15.48 -11.16 -18.57
N ASP A 130 14.58 -12.14 -18.43
CA ASP A 130 13.20 -11.90 -18.00
C ASP A 130 13.03 -11.80 -16.47
N ALA A 131 11.87 -11.34 -16.00
CA ALA A 131 11.65 -11.12 -14.56
C ALA A 131 11.79 -12.40 -13.73
N VAL A 132 11.45 -13.56 -14.29
CA VAL A 132 11.50 -14.86 -13.59
C VAL A 132 12.95 -15.29 -13.39
N THR A 133 13.79 -15.06 -14.40
CA THR A 133 15.21 -15.35 -14.38
C THR A 133 15.97 -14.35 -13.51
N VAL A 134 15.63 -13.04 -13.58
CA VAL A 134 16.13 -12.03 -12.62
C VAL A 134 15.77 -12.45 -11.19
N ALA A 135 14.52 -12.83 -10.91
CA ALA A 135 14.12 -13.25 -9.57
C ALA A 135 14.90 -14.48 -9.06
N ALA A 136 15.10 -15.49 -9.91
CA ALA A 136 15.87 -16.69 -9.54
C ALA A 136 17.35 -16.38 -9.28
N LEU A 137 17.95 -15.47 -10.06
CA LEU A 137 19.33 -15.00 -9.85
C LEU A 137 19.48 -14.21 -8.55
N LEU A 138 18.58 -13.26 -8.28
CA LEU A 138 18.63 -12.45 -7.05
C LEU A 138 18.37 -13.29 -5.79
N THR A 139 17.42 -14.23 -5.84
CA THR A 139 17.17 -15.22 -4.77
C THR A 139 18.44 -15.99 -4.39
N ARG A 140 19.14 -16.50 -5.40
CA ARG A 140 20.36 -17.29 -5.22
C ARG A 140 21.52 -16.44 -4.69
N GLU A 141 21.60 -15.18 -5.09
CA GLU A 141 22.61 -14.25 -4.57
C GLU A 141 22.36 -13.93 -3.09
N THR A 142 21.11 -13.64 -2.68
CA THR A 142 20.79 -13.38 -1.26
C THR A 142 21.16 -14.56 -0.37
N ALA A 143 20.78 -15.79 -0.73
CA ALA A 143 21.13 -16.97 0.05
C ALA A 143 22.66 -17.12 0.24
N SER A 144 23.44 -16.89 -0.82
CA SER A 144 24.91 -16.93 -0.75
C SER A 144 25.53 -15.77 0.05
N MET A 145 24.86 -14.62 0.14
CA MET A 145 25.29 -13.50 0.99
C MET A 145 25.01 -13.79 2.47
N GLU A 146 23.94 -14.54 2.77
CA GLU A 146 23.58 -14.96 4.13
C GLU A 146 24.49 -16.11 4.62
N GLU A 147 24.74 -17.14 3.79
CA GLU A 147 25.74 -18.19 4.05
C GLU A 147 27.17 -17.64 4.27
N GLY A 148 27.51 -16.54 3.58
CA GLY A 148 28.83 -15.90 3.66
C GLY A 148 29.03 -14.98 4.88
N SER A 149 27.98 -14.71 5.65
CA SER A 149 28.06 -13.83 6.82
C SER A 149 28.56 -14.61 8.05
N PRO A 150 29.59 -14.15 8.78
CA PRO A 150 30.04 -14.82 9.99
C PRO A 150 28.93 -14.77 11.04
N THR A 151 28.42 -15.94 11.43
CA THR A 151 27.35 -16.05 12.41
C THR A 151 27.75 -15.38 13.72
N ALA A 152 26.91 -14.46 14.20
CA ALA A 152 27.02 -13.98 15.56
C ALA A 152 26.88 -15.18 16.52
N PRO A 153 27.66 -15.26 17.61
CA PRO A 153 27.54 -16.35 18.56
C PRO A 153 26.12 -16.38 19.14
N GLU A 154 25.54 -17.58 19.24
CA GLU A 154 24.21 -17.76 19.83
C GLU A 154 24.14 -17.15 21.24
N PRO A 155 23.04 -16.47 21.60
CA PRO A 155 22.85 -15.99 22.96
C PRO A 155 22.76 -17.19 23.91
N THR A 156 23.80 -17.40 24.72
CA THR A 156 23.86 -18.52 25.65
C THR A 156 22.72 -18.47 26.68
N ASP A 157 22.18 -19.63 27.04
CA ASP A 157 21.09 -19.80 28.01
C ASP A 157 21.44 -19.21 29.39
N ALA A 158 21.17 -17.91 29.57
CA ALA A 158 21.54 -17.14 30.76
C ALA A 158 20.44 -16.19 31.27
N HIS A 159 19.23 -16.21 30.67
CA HIS A 159 18.09 -15.40 31.11
C HIS A 159 16.77 -16.20 31.25
N ARG A 160 16.85 -17.44 31.73
CA ARG A 160 15.67 -18.28 32.04
C ARG A 160 15.61 -18.73 33.51
N ALA A 161 15.90 -17.82 34.44
CA ALA A 161 15.94 -18.11 35.88
C ALA A 161 15.45 -16.97 36.79
N GLU A 162 14.68 -15.98 36.31
CA GLU A 162 14.27 -14.84 37.16
C GLU A 162 12.88 -14.25 36.83
N GLN A 163 11.88 -15.12 36.63
CA GLN A 163 10.46 -14.70 36.66
C GLN A 163 9.51 -15.89 36.94
N ALA A 164 9.65 -16.48 38.14
CA ALA A 164 8.91 -17.69 38.52
C ALA A 164 8.55 -17.79 40.02
N ASP A 165 8.39 -16.67 40.74
CA ASP A 165 7.50 -16.66 41.91
C ASP A 165 7.01 -15.25 42.29
N SER A 166 5.74 -15.13 42.68
CA SER A 166 5.10 -14.05 43.46
C SER A 166 3.57 -14.07 43.30
N SER A 167 2.88 -14.94 44.04
CA SER A 167 1.44 -14.80 44.25
C SER A 167 1.05 -15.11 45.71
N SER A 168 0.04 -14.39 46.21
CA SER A 168 -0.52 -14.44 47.58
C SER A 168 0.40 -13.96 48.73
N GLY A 169 -0.22 -13.58 49.86
CA GLY A 169 0.47 -13.22 51.11
C GLY A 169 0.07 -11.87 51.72
N GLN A 170 -0.99 -11.85 52.54
CA GLN A 170 -1.23 -10.77 53.50
C GLN A 170 -0.56 -11.11 54.85
N GLU A 171 -0.23 -10.09 55.65
CA GLU A 171 -0.61 -9.89 57.08
C GLU A 171 0.38 -8.91 57.78
N GLN A 172 0.33 -8.74 59.12
CA GLN A 172 0.63 -7.45 59.79
C GLN A 172 1.68 -7.50 60.93
N ALA A 173 2.38 -6.35 61.12
CA ALA A 173 2.84 -5.80 62.43
C ALA A 173 4.03 -6.51 63.18
N PRO A 174 4.60 -5.96 64.30
CA PRO A 174 5.03 -4.56 64.53
C PRO A 174 6.37 -4.33 65.37
N VAL A 175 7.03 -3.18 65.15
CA VAL A 175 7.55 -2.20 66.19
C VAL A 175 8.82 -2.46 67.10
N LYS A 176 9.88 -1.63 66.88
CA LYS A 176 10.83 -0.93 67.84
C LYS A 176 11.88 -1.73 68.69
N PRO A 177 12.82 -1.07 69.44
CA PRO A 177 13.48 0.28 69.34
C PRO A 177 15.01 0.36 69.66
N GLY A 178 15.67 1.52 69.43
CA GLY A 178 16.57 2.14 70.45
C GLY A 178 17.98 2.70 70.08
N LEU A 179 18.19 4.03 70.26
CA LEU A 179 19.27 4.75 71.01
C LEU A 179 20.78 4.58 70.59
N ASP A 180 21.69 5.57 70.64
CA ASP A 180 21.62 7.02 70.99
C ASP A 180 22.79 7.87 70.36
N ALA A 181 22.84 9.19 70.64
CA ALA A 181 23.68 10.26 70.02
C ALA A 181 25.09 10.51 70.67
N PRO A 182 25.85 11.65 70.53
CA PRO A 182 25.66 13.01 69.93
C PRO A 182 26.69 13.33 68.78
N THR A 183 27.28 14.50 68.42
CA THR A 183 27.46 15.95 68.82
C THR A 183 28.16 16.67 67.60
N VAL A 184 28.28 18.00 67.35
CA VAL A 184 27.62 19.30 67.71
C VAL A 184 28.21 20.45 66.81
N SER A 185 27.59 21.65 66.77
CA SER A 185 28.08 22.97 66.25
C SER A 185 28.37 23.14 64.71
N ASP A 186 28.14 24.30 64.06
CA ASP A 186 27.53 25.57 64.50
C ASP A 186 27.00 26.51 63.35
N ALA A 187 26.19 27.51 63.76
CA ALA A 187 25.89 28.84 63.16
C ALA A 187 25.18 29.04 61.77
N VAL A 188 24.34 30.09 61.74
CA VAL A 188 23.43 30.60 60.65
C VAL A 188 23.19 32.12 60.92
N PRO A 189 23.15 33.08 59.95
CA PRO A 189 21.86 33.68 59.49
C PRO A 189 21.84 34.33 58.06
N SER A 190 20.73 35.02 57.71
CA SER A 190 20.36 35.49 56.35
C SER A 190 19.87 36.96 56.28
N ALA A 191 19.84 37.53 55.05
CA ALA A 191 19.17 38.77 54.60
C ALA A 191 19.76 40.13 55.09
N PRO A 192 19.56 41.25 54.33
CA PRO A 192 18.36 42.10 54.45
C PRO A 192 17.83 42.69 53.10
N GLN A 193 16.96 43.73 53.15
CA GLN A 193 16.23 44.34 52.01
C GLN A 193 16.49 45.86 51.78
N ALA A 194 16.14 46.32 50.57
CA ALA A 194 15.54 47.63 50.18
C ALA A 194 16.29 48.98 50.25
N SER A 195 16.13 49.80 49.20
CA SER A 195 15.78 51.26 49.21
C SER A 195 15.76 51.87 47.78
N GLU A 196 15.19 53.08 47.60
CA GLU A 196 14.82 53.69 46.28
C GLU A 196 15.38 55.12 46.06
N SER A 197 15.45 55.57 44.79
CA SER A 197 15.38 56.98 44.29
C SER A 197 15.37 56.94 42.73
N THR A 198 14.57 57.63 41.90
CA THR A 198 14.19 59.07 41.76
C THR A 198 15.37 59.96 41.33
N THR A 199 15.31 60.85 40.31
CA THR A 199 14.27 61.35 39.36
C THR A 199 14.99 62.05 38.16
N SER A 200 14.44 62.62 37.05
CA SER A 200 13.09 62.90 36.49
C SER A 200 13.22 63.41 35.03
N GLU A 201 12.14 63.33 34.21
CA GLU A 201 11.83 64.16 33.00
C GLU A 201 12.78 64.12 31.76
N ALA A 202 12.34 64.16 30.49
CA ALA A 202 11.01 64.16 29.82
C ALA A 202 11.20 63.54 28.38
N LYS A 203 10.37 63.66 27.33
CA LYS A 203 9.18 64.48 26.99
C LYS A 203 8.40 63.83 25.80
N VAL A 204 7.12 64.19 25.61
CA VAL A 204 6.23 63.80 24.49
C VAL A 204 6.21 64.85 23.35
N PRO A 205 5.66 64.55 22.15
CA PRO A 205 4.22 64.75 21.92
C PRO A 205 3.48 63.60 21.20
N GLU A 206 2.15 63.68 21.27
CA GLU A 206 1.12 62.67 20.96
C GLU A 206 0.00 63.32 20.15
N VAL A 207 -0.78 62.56 19.37
CA VAL A 207 -2.07 62.99 18.77
C VAL A 207 -3.06 61.82 18.77
N GLU A 208 -4.31 62.13 19.13
CA GLU A 208 -5.47 61.25 19.38
C GLU A 208 -6.05 60.58 18.08
N VAL A 209 -6.67 59.38 18.07
CA VAL A 209 -7.80 58.79 18.88
C VAL A 209 -9.15 59.42 18.44
N PRO A 210 -10.21 58.65 18.06
CA PRO A 210 -10.92 57.75 19.01
C PRO A 210 -11.53 56.42 18.48
N GLU A 211 -11.90 55.57 19.44
CA GLU A 211 -12.84 54.44 19.30
C GLU A 211 -14.32 54.88 19.42
N ALA A 212 -15.27 54.02 19.01
CA ALA A 212 -16.64 54.04 19.57
C ALA A 212 -17.41 52.72 19.40
N GLY A 213 -17.86 52.14 20.52
CA GLY A 213 -19.20 51.54 20.68
C GLY A 213 -19.57 50.24 19.96
N ALA A 214 -19.60 49.13 20.71
CA ALA A 214 -20.39 47.93 20.36
C ALA A 214 -21.78 47.94 21.05
N PRO A 215 -22.84 47.42 20.40
CA PRO A 215 -24.11 47.11 21.06
C PRO A 215 -24.48 45.61 20.99
N GLU A 216 -25.16 45.09 22.02
CA GLU A 216 -25.79 43.76 22.00
C GLU A 216 -27.12 43.76 21.22
N ALA A 217 -27.45 42.65 20.52
CA ALA A 217 -28.83 42.38 20.08
C ALA A 217 -29.15 40.88 19.98
N LYS A 218 -30.32 40.52 20.48
CA LYS A 218 -30.85 39.15 20.69
C LYS A 218 -31.19 38.39 19.40
N SER A 219 -31.19 37.05 19.50
CA SER A 219 -31.79 36.12 18.54
C SER A 219 -33.32 36.26 18.41
N PRO A 220 -33.90 35.91 17.25
CA PRO A 220 -35.29 35.49 17.11
C PRO A 220 -35.45 34.06 16.57
N GLU A 221 -36.52 33.37 16.95
CA GLU A 221 -36.97 32.10 16.35
C GLU A 221 -37.98 32.34 15.22
N ALA A 222 -37.86 31.63 14.09
CA ALA A 222 -38.96 31.24 13.20
C ALA A 222 -38.46 30.09 12.29
N LYS A 223 -38.96 28.85 12.33
CA LYS A 223 -40.31 28.30 12.07
C LYS A 223 -40.55 28.03 10.57
N ALA A 224 -40.84 26.77 10.24
CA ALA A 224 -41.08 26.30 8.88
C ALA A 224 -42.56 26.48 8.44
N PRO A 225 -42.84 26.54 7.12
CA PRO A 225 -44.20 26.48 6.59
C PRO A 225 -44.58 25.06 6.12
N GLU A 226 -45.65 24.52 6.69
CA GLU A 226 -46.52 23.57 5.98
C GLU A 226 -47.48 24.37 5.08
N VAL A 227 -47.90 23.80 3.95
CA VAL A 227 -48.93 24.39 3.08
C VAL A 227 -49.86 23.28 2.57
N GLU A 228 -51.09 23.26 3.07
CA GLU A 228 -52.21 22.56 2.45
C GLU A 228 -52.84 23.45 1.35
N GLY A 229 -53.58 22.83 0.42
CA GLY A 229 -54.47 23.54 -0.52
C GLY A 229 -55.87 23.79 0.09
N PRO A 230 -56.94 23.89 -0.72
CA PRO A 230 -57.01 23.71 -2.18
C PRO A 230 -57.91 24.73 -2.92
N GLU A 231 -58.29 24.38 -4.16
CA GLU A 231 -59.45 24.85 -4.95
C GLU A 231 -59.44 26.28 -5.55
N GLY A 232 -59.95 26.38 -6.80
CA GLY A 232 -59.93 27.60 -7.61
C GLY A 232 -60.05 27.35 -9.12
N GLU A 233 -61.28 27.09 -9.58
CA GLU A 233 -61.83 26.99 -10.94
C GLU A 233 -60.97 27.35 -12.19
N GLY A 234 -61.14 26.58 -13.27
CA GLY A 234 -60.68 26.94 -14.64
C GLY A 234 -61.83 27.38 -15.56
N PRO A 235 -61.54 27.75 -16.82
CA PRO A 235 -62.42 27.32 -17.91
C PRO A 235 -61.69 26.83 -19.18
N GLU A 236 -62.49 26.37 -20.14
CA GLU A 236 -62.12 25.56 -21.33
C GLU A 236 -61.56 26.35 -22.54
N ALA A 237 -60.82 25.65 -23.41
CA ALA A 237 -60.92 25.76 -24.87
C ALA A 237 -60.28 24.53 -25.57
N ARG A 238 -60.67 24.23 -26.83
CA ARG A 238 -60.28 22.99 -27.54
C ARG A 238 -59.49 23.21 -28.84
N ALA A 239 -58.47 22.36 -29.01
CA ALA A 239 -58.01 21.67 -30.24
C ALA A 239 -57.73 22.45 -31.55
N LEU A 240 -56.54 22.18 -32.14
CA LEU A 240 -56.40 21.59 -33.49
C LEU A 240 -54.95 21.10 -33.72
N THR A 241 -54.77 20.10 -34.59
CA THR A 241 -53.47 19.48 -34.98
C THR A 241 -53.09 19.92 -36.42
N PRO A 242 -51.80 19.86 -36.86
CA PRO A 242 -51.25 18.60 -37.40
C PRO A 242 -49.69 18.38 -37.40
N SER A 243 -49.31 17.10 -37.52
CA SER A 243 -48.16 16.54 -38.29
C SER A 243 -46.67 16.85 -37.96
N ALA A 244 -46.04 15.86 -37.30
CA ALA A 244 -44.78 15.15 -37.65
C ALA A 244 -43.51 15.87 -38.16
N ALA A 245 -42.40 15.67 -37.43
CA ALA A 245 -41.05 15.44 -37.99
C ALA A 245 -40.14 14.62 -37.02
N THR A 246 -39.71 13.45 -37.50
CA THR A 246 -38.55 12.58 -37.12
C THR A 246 -37.76 12.81 -35.82
N GLN A 247 -37.74 11.79 -34.94
CA GLN A 247 -36.72 11.59 -33.89
C GLN A 247 -35.52 10.75 -34.42
N PRO A 248 -34.29 10.94 -33.90
CA PRO A 248 -33.16 10.03 -34.14
C PRO A 248 -33.26 8.75 -33.27
N PRO A 249 -32.66 7.62 -33.68
CA PRO A 249 -32.85 6.32 -33.04
C PRO A 249 -32.00 6.09 -31.78
N SER A 250 -32.54 5.35 -30.81
CA SER A 250 -31.81 4.81 -29.67
C SER A 250 -30.98 3.57 -30.06
N PRO A 251 -29.80 3.34 -29.47
CA PRO A 251 -28.99 2.14 -29.73
C PRO A 251 -29.64 0.89 -29.11
N GLN A 252 -29.79 -0.17 -29.92
CA GLN A 252 -30.28 -1.46 -29.45
C GLN A 252 -29.12 -2.32 -28.92
N MET A 253 -29.29 -2.91 -27.72
CA MET A 253 -28.37 -3.95 -27.25
C MET A 253 -28.73 -5.31 -27.87
N PRO A 254 -27.75 -6.11 -28.35
CA PRO A 254 -28.01 -7.41 -28.95
C PRO A 254 -28.32 -8.48 -27.89
N THR A 255 -29.57 -8.92 -27.82
CA THR A 255 -29.99 -10.06 -26.98
C THR A 255 -29.40 -11.37 -27.53
N ARG A 256 -28.44 -11.98 -26.82
CA ARG A 256 -28.02 -13.37 -27.07
C ARG A 256 -28.92 -14.34 -26.32
N GLN A 257 -29.41 -15.36 -27.03
CA GLN A 257 -30.10 -16.51 -26.43
C GLN A 257 -29.09 -17.42 -25.69
N PRO A 258 -29.52 -18.15 -24.64
CA PRO A 258 -28.66 -19.13 -23.97
C PRO A 258 -28.47 -20.40 -24.81
N PRO A 259 -27.27 -21.03 -24.82
CA PRO A 259 -27.07 -22.32 -25.45
C PRO A 259 -27.70 -23.43 -24.61
N THR A 260 -28.53 -24.27 -25.25
CA THR A 260 -29.14 -25.45 -24.63
C THR A 260 -28.25 -26.69 -24.74
N GLY A 261 -28.09 -27.43 -23.65
CA GLY A 261 -27.73 -28.85 -23.69
C GLY A 261 -26.32 -29.22 -23.21
N LEU A 262 -26.24 -29.71 -21.98
CA LEU A 262 -25.28 -30.73 -21.55
C LEU A 262 -26.05 -31.80 -20.74
N PRO A 263 -25.73 -33.10 -20.88
CA PRO A 263 -26.50 -34.18 -20.27
C PRO A 263 -26.15 -34.42 -18.79
N ALA A 264 -27.10 -34.97 -18.03
CA ALA A 264 -26.84 -35.54 -16.71
C ALA A 264 -26.30 -36.98 -16.83
N PRO A 265 -25.45 -37.44 -15.90
CA PRO A 265 -25.05 -38.84 -15.80
C PRO A 265 -26.07 -39.66 -15.00
N ASP A 266 -26.78 -40.57 -15.67
CA ASP A 266 -27.63 -41.58 -15.01
C ASP A 266 -26.80 -42.67 -14.32
N ALA A 267 -27.37 -43.31 -13.28
CA ALA A 267 -26.71 -44.32 -12.47
C ALA A 267 -27.33 -45.72 -12.63
N THR A 268 -26.61 -46.63 -13.29
CA THR A 268 -26.87 -48.09 -13.26
C THR A 268 -25.57 -48.90 -13.26
N GLY A 269 -25.49 -49.94 -12.42
CA GLY A 269 -24.40 -50.93 -12.45
C GLY A 269 -24.49 -51.91 -13.64
N PRO A 270 -23.68 -52.99 -13.68
CA PRO A 270 -23.64 -53.97 -12.57
C PRO A 270 -22.24 -54.48 -12.16
N ALA A 271 -22.20 -55.30 -11.11
CA ALA A 271 -21.04 -56.11 -10.72
C ALA A 271 -20.97 -57.44 -11.51
N PRO A 272 -19.88 -58.21 -11.36
CA PRO A 272 -20.01 -59.47 -10.61
C PRO A 272 -18.93 -59.68 -9.53
N ALA A 273 -19.09 -60.74 -8.74
CA ALA A 273 -18.32 -60.99 -7.51
C ALA A 273 -17.09 -61.90 -7.69
N GLY A 274 -16.14 -61.80 -6.75
CA GLY A 274 -15.06 -62.77 -6.52
C GLY A 274 -14.73 -62.83 -5.03
N VAL A 275 -15.16 -63.89 -4.35
CA VAL A 275 -15.05 -64.05 -2.89
C VAL A 275 -13.91 -64.99 -2.51
N LEU A 276 -13.09 -64.62 -1.52
CA LEU A 276 -12.48 -65.59 -0.59
C LEU A 276 -12.34 -65.00 0.82
N SER A 277 -12.50 -65.86 1.82
CA SER A 277 -12.29 -65.60 3.26
C SER A 277 -10.79 -65.76 3.60
N GLY A 278 -10.21 -65.23 4.69
CA GLY A 278 -10.76 -64.41 5.79
C GLY A 278 -10.29 -64.93 7.16
N SER A 279 -9.88 -64.05 8.08
CA SER A 279 -9.57 -64.37 9.48
C SER A 279 -9.42 -63.12 10.37
N ALA A 280 -9.65 -63.27 11.68
CA ALA A 280 -9.44 -62.27 12.74
C ALA A 280 -9.49 -62.98 14.12
N PRO A 281 -9.11 -62.34 15.25
CA PRO A 281 -8.24 -61.17 15.44
C PRO A 281 -7.03 -61.47 16.37
N ALA A 282 -6.03 -60.59 16.43
CA ALA A 282 -5.02 -60.60 17.50
C ALA A 282 -4.51 -59.19 17.85
N THR A 283 -4.37 -58.97 19.16
CA THR A 283 -4.02 -57.74 19.87
C THR A 283 -2.65 -57.12 19.57
N GLY A 284 -2.61 -55.80 19.40
CA GLY A 284 -1.87 -54.91 20.29
C GLY A 284 -0.37 -54.63 20.06
N ALA A 285 -0.07 -53.51 19.40
CA ALA A 285 1.03 -52.60 19.76
C ALA A 285 0.80 -51.23 19.10
N THR A 286 0.72 -50.15 19.89
CA THR A 286 0.67 -48.76 19.38
C THR A 286 2.08 -48.21 19.20
N ALA A 287 2.43 -47.82 17.97
CA ALA A 287 3.53 -46.88 17.76
C ALA A 287 3.04 -45.45 18.09
N PRO A 288 3.90 -44.54 18.57
CA PRO A 288 3.54 -43.13 18.71
C PRO A 288 3.35 -42.48 17.32
N PRO A 289 2.59 -41.38 17.22
CA PRO A 289 2.59 -40.56 16.00
C PRO A 289 3.98 -39.94 15.77
N ASP A 290 4.42 -39.86 14.51
CA ASP A 290 5.59 -39.04 14.14
C ASP A 290 5.32 -37.58 14.52
N GLU A 291 6.23 -36.97 15.28
CA GLU A 291 6.24 -35.52 15.47
C GLU A 291 6.55 -34.81 14.13
N PRO A 292 6.00 -33.60 13.89
CA PRO A 292 6.28 -32.86 12.68
C PRO A 292 7.77 -32.47 12.64
N ARG A 293 8.56 -33.18 11.83
CA ARG A 293 9.98 -32.91 11.65
C ARG A 293 10.18 -31.49 11.17
N THR A 294 10.85 -30.67 11.98
CA THR A 294 11.26 -29.33 11.60
C THR A 294 12.19 -29.40 10.39
N SER A 295 11.90 -28.58 9.38
CA SER A 295 12.76 -28.37 8.22
C SER A 295 14.12 -27.83 8.68
N THR A 296 15.21 -28.40 8.16
CA THR A 296 16.54 -27.79 8.25
C THR A 296 16.48 -26.39 7.59
N PRO A 297 17.18 -25.34 8.08
CA PRO A 297 17.07 -23.98 7.52
C PRO A 297 17.22 -23.91 5.98
N ALA A 298 18.27 -24.52 5.42
CA ALA A 298 18.49 -24.63 3.97
C ALA A 298 17.35 -25.34 3.19
N ALA A 299 16.57 -26.21 3.83
CA ALA A 299 15.40 -26.85 3.23
C ALA A 299 14.15 -25.94 3.24
N GLN A 300 14.16 -24.87 4.04
CA GLN A 300 13.09 -23.87 4.10
C GLN A 300 13.43 -22.64 3.24
N GLU A 301 14.68 -22.15 3.31
CA GLU A 301 15.24 -21.12 2.42
C GLU A 301 15.07 -21.49 0.94
N SER A 302 15.31 -22.76 0.59
CA SER A 302 15.09 -23.27 -0.78
C SER A 302 13.63 -23.39 -1.18
N THR A 303 12.68 -23.45 -0.23
CA THR A 303 11.24 -23.36 -0.54
C THR A 303 10.75 -21.91 -0.67
N ASP A 304 11.22 -20.99 0.17
CA ASP A 304 10.81 -19.57 0.12
C ASP A 304 11.41 -18.86 -1.11
N GLY A 305 12.62 -19.25 -1.52
CA GLY A 305 13.21 -18.82 -2.80
C GLY A 305 12.40 -19.28 -4.03
N ALA A 306 11.84 -20.49 -4.00
CA ALA A 306 10.98 -20.99 -5.07
C ALA A 306 9.60 -20.29 -5.09
N ASP A 307 9.06 -19.97 -3.90
CA ASP A 307 7.82 -19.20 -3.72
C ASP A 307 7.91 -17.81 -4.38
N LEU A 308 9.02 -17.07 -4.16
CA LEU A 308 9.23 -15.77 -4.82
C LEU A 308 9.18 -15.89 -6.35
N VAL A 309 9.91 -16.84 -6.94
CA VAL A 309 9.97 -17.02 -8.40
C VAL A 309 8.59 -17.37 -8.98
N ALA A 310 7.83 -18.25 -8.31
CA ALA A 310 6.45 -18.57 -8.70
C ALA A 310 5.51 -17.36 -8.62
N ARG A 311 5.64 -16.53 -7.58
CA ARG A 311 4.87 -15.28 -7.44
C ARG A 311 5.26 -14.20 -8.43
N VAL A 312 6.51 -14.12 -8.86
CA VAL A 312 6.93 -13.21 -9.95
C VAL A 312 6.25 -13.62 -11.25
N ALA A 313 6.27 -14.91 -11.62
CA ALA A 313 5.58 -15.41 -12.80
C ALA A 313 4.05 -15.15 -12.76
N ASP A 314 3.41 -15.34 -11.60
CA ASP A 314 1.99 -15.01 -11.41
C ASP A 314 1.70 -13.50 -11.50
N SER A 315 2.58 -12.66 -10.94
CA SER A 315 2.48 -11.20 -10.99
C SER A 315 2.66 -10.65 -12.41
N VAL A 316 3.61 -11.20 -13.20
CA VAL A 316 3.81 -10.85 -14.61
C VAL A 316 2.56 -11.21 -15.41
N ARG A 317 2.10 -12.47 -15.35
CA ARG A 317 0.92 -12.95 -16.07
C ARG A 317 -0.31 -12.08 -15.82
N ARG A 318 -0.62 -11.80 -14.54
CA ARG A 318 -1.78 -10.96 -14.18
C ARG A 318 -1.62 -9.53 -14.68
N THR A 319 -0.40 -8.96 -14.61
CA THR A 319 -0.14 -7.62 -15.16
C THR A 319 -0.33 -7.59 -16.68
N ALA A 320 0.06 -8.65 -17.40
CA ALA A 320 -0.19 -8.78 -18.84
C ALA A 320 -1.69 -8.88 -19.15
N ASP A 321 -2.46 -9.70 -18.41
CA ASP A 321 -3.92 -9.77 -18.52
C ASP A 321 -4.57 -8.40 -18.31
N PHE A 322 -4.12 -7.64 -17.30
CA PHE A 322 -4.64 -6.30 -17.00
C PHE A 322 -4.29 -5.27 -18.08
N LEU A 323 -3.07 -5.31 -18.61
CA LEU A 323 -2.64 -4.41 -19.69
C LEU A 323 -3.32 -4.76 -21.03
N ALA A 324 -3.64 -6.03 -21.28
CA ALA A 324 -4.43 -6.45 -22.43
C ALA A 324 -5.86 -5.87 -22.36
N ASP A 325 -6.60 -6.19 -21.29
CA ASP A 325 -7.98 -5.69 -21.10
C ASP A 325 -8.07 -4.16 -21.17
N ARG A 326 -7.12 -3.45 -20.54
CA ARG A 326 -7.10 -1.99 -20.54
C ARG A 326 -6.65 -1.35 -21.85
N ARG A 327 -5.94 -2.08 -22.72
CA ARG A 327 -5.61 -1.62 -24.09
C ARG A 327 -6.76 -1.84 -25.07
N ASP A 328 -7.55 -2.89 -24.87
CA ASP A 328 -8.74 -3.17 -25.68
C ASP A 328 -9.97 -2.37 -25.20
N ASN A 329 -10.10 -2.13 -23.89
CA ASN A 329 -11.15 -1.35 -23.25
C ASN A 329 -10.54 -0.16 -22.51
N LEU A 330 -10.38 0.98 -23.18
CA LEU A 330 -9.72 2.18 -22.63
C LEU A 330 -10.61 3.00 -21.68
N ASP A 331 -11.92 3.05 -21.92
CA ASP A 331 -12.86 3.91 -21.17
C ASP A 331 -12.97 3.51 -19.69
N ASP A 332 -12.90 4.48 -18.77
CA ASP A 332 -13.15 4.25 -17.35
C ASP A 332 -14.65 4.27 -17.02
N THR A 333 -15.00 3.77 -15.83
CA THR A 333 -16.33 4.00 -15.26
C THR A 333 -16.58 5.49 -15.02
N PRO A 334 -17.81 6.02 -15.23
CA PRO A 334 -18.16 7.41 -14.91
C PRO A 334 -18.02 7.79 -13.43
N ASP A 335 -17.93 6.78 -12.54
CA ASP A 335 -17.70 6.96 -11.11
C ASP A 335 -16.20 7.23 -10.86
N LEU A 336 -15.84 8.49 -10.60
CA LEU A 336 -14.44 8.95 -10.55
C LEU A 336 -13.63 8.29 -9.43
N PHE A 337 -14.24 8.08 -8.26
CA PHE A 337 -13.61 7.37 -7.14
C PHE A 337 -13.34 5.91 -7.50
N LEU A 338 -14.32 5.20 -8.08
CA LEU A 338 -14.12 3.81 -8.49
C LEU A 338 -13.11 3.69 -9.63
N ALA A 339 -13.14 4.60 -10.61
CA ALA A 339 -12.14 4.66 -11.69
C ALA A 339 -10.72 4.82 -11.15
N ALA A 340 -10.53 5.69 -10.15
CA ALA A 340 -9.26 5.87 -9.47
C ALA A 340 -8.80 4.60 -8.72
N GLU A 341 -9.69 3.93 -7.98
CA GLU A 341 -9.37 2.67 -7.30
C GLU A 341 -9.03 1.52 -8.25
N GLN A 342 -9.62 1.51 -9.45
CA GLN A 342 -9.36 0.52 -10.50
C GLN A 342 -8.14 0.84 -11.36
N SER A 343 -7.51 2.03 -11.21
CA SER A 343 -6.44 2.52 -12.08
C SER A 343 -5.03 1.96 -11.81
N LEU A 344 -4.81 1.33 -10.65
CA LEU A 344 -3.50 0.87 -10.20
C LEU A 344 -3.07 -0.43 -10.90
N LEU A 345 -2.78 -0.39 -12.21
CA LEU A 345 -2.55 -1.61 -13.02
C LEU A 345 -1.23 -2.32 -12.69
N LEU A 346 -0.14 -1.59 -12.47
CA LEU A 346 1.20 -2.16 -12.24
C LEU A 346 1.45 -2.52 -10.76
N GLY A 347 0.66 -1.95 -9.84
CA GLY A 347 0.78 -2.20 -8.40
C GLY A 347 1.86 -1.35 -7.72
N HIS A 348 2.33 -1.81 -6.55
CA HIS A 348 3.35 -1.10 -5.77
C HIS A 348 4.74 -1.27 -6.43
N PRO A 349 5.43 -0.18 -6.81
CA PRO A 349 6.63 -0.23 -7.65
C PRO A 349 7.94 -0.50 -6.87
N LEU A 350 7.82 -0.76 -5.56
CA LEU A 350 8.92 -1.02 -4.64
C LEU A 350 8.63 -2.29 -3.83
N HIS A 351 8.04 -3.29 -4.49
CA HIS A 351 7.72 -4.62 -3.98
C HIS A 351 7.86 -5.62 -5.13
N PRO A 352 8.44 -6.81 -4.94
CA PRO A 352 8.85 -7.69 -6.04
C PRO A 352 7.67 -8.33 -6.79
N THR A 353 6.56 -8.62 -6.11
CA THR A 353 5.43 -9.42 -6.65
C THR A 353 4.07 -8.72 -6.50
N PRO A 354 3.93 -7.44 -6.91
CA PRO A 354 2.86 -6.55 -6.45
C PRO A 354 1.46 -6.90 -6.98
N LYS A 355 1.36 -7.76 -8.01
CA LYS A 355 0.10 -8.28 -8.56
C LYS A 355 -0.09 -9.77 -8.36
N SER A 356 0.79 -10.47 -7.64
CA SER A 356 0.57 -11.88 -7.33
C SER A 356 -0.69 -12.07 -6.47
N ARG A 357 -1.52 -13.03 -6.86
CA ARG A 357 -2.78 -13.44 -6.22
C ARG A 357 -2.89 -14.97 -6.30
N GLU A 358 -1.90 -15.65 -5.75
CA GLU A 358 -1.89 -17.11 -5.58
C GLU A 358 -3.19 -17.59 -4.94
N GLY A 359 -3.76 -18.69 -5.46
CA GLY A 359 -5.09 -19.20 -5.05
C GLY A 359 -6.27 -18.58 -5.81
N LEU A 360 -6.03 -17.62 -6.71
CA LEU A 360 -7.08 -17.00 -7.55
C LEU A 360 -7.04 -17.53 -8.99
N SER A 361 -8.06 -18.29 -9.40
CA SER A 361 -8.17 -18.80 -10.79
C SER A 361 -8.40 -17.69 -11.82
N THR A 362 -8.18 -17.96 -13.11
CA THR A 362 -8.37 -16.97 -14.19
C THR A 362 -9.81 -16.45 -14.29
N THR A 363 -10.81 -17.28 -13.95
CA THR A 363 -12.22 -16.86 -13.94
C THR A 363 -12.54 -15.99 -12.73
N GLU A 364 -12.07 -16.37 -11.54
CA GLU A 364 -12.21 -15.54 -10.33
C GLU A 364 -11.43 -14.22 -10.48
N SER A 365 -10.29 -14.23 -11.16
CA SER A 365 -9.48 -13.03 -11.44
C SER A 365 -10.28 -11.96 -12.19
N ARG A 366 -11.14 -12.34 -13.15
CA ARG A 366 -12.03 -11.38 -13.86
C ARG A 366 -13.12 -10.79 -12.98
N LEU A 367 -13.59 -11.52 -11.97
CA LEU A 367 -14.65 -11.04 -11.06
C LEU A 367 -14.10 -10.19 -9.93
N TYR A 368 -12.95 -10.59 -9.36
CA TYR A 368 -12.44 -10.04 -8.10
C TYR A 368 -11.26 -9.07 -8.27
N SER A 369 -10.71 -8.89 -9.48
CA SER A 369 -9.63 -7.91 -9.72
C SER A 369 -10.18 -6.51 -10.02
N PRO A 370 -9.78 -5.47 -9.27
CA PRO A 370 -10.16 -4.08 -9.59
C PRO A 370 -9.61 -3.61 -10.94
N GLU A 371 -8.45 -4.12 -11.37
CA GLU A 371 -7.79 -3.70 -12.61
C GLU A 371 -8.64 -4.03 -13.85
N LEU A 372 -9.33 -5.18 -13.83
CA LEU A 372 -10.26 -5.70 -14.84
C LEU A 372 -11.69 -5.17 -14.67
N ARG A 373 -11.88 -4.12 -13.85
CA ARG A 373 -13.19 -3.51 -13.53
C ARG A 373 -14.24 -4.52 -13.00
N GLY A 374 -13.79 -5.60 -12.34
CA GLY A 374 -14.65 -6.70 -11.90
C GLY A 374 -15.77 -6.28 -10.94
N SER A 375 -16.85 -7.05 -10.90
CA SER A 375 -17.93 -6.88 -9.90
C SER A 375 -18.71 -8.18 -9.67
N PHE A 376 -19.30 -8.33 -8.48
CA PHE A 376 -19.95 -9.57 -8.05
C PHE A 376 -20.97 -9.33 -6.91
N PRO A 377 -22.07 -10.11 -6.82
CA PRO A 377 -22.91 -10.12 -5.62
C PRO A 377 -22.15 -10.73 -4.44
N LEU A 378 -22.43 -10.27 -3.22
CA LEU A 378 -21.81 -10.82 -2.02
C LEU A 378 -22.44 -12.18 -1.68
N HIS A 379 -21.65 -13.07 -1.09
CA HIS A 379 -22.18 -14.25 -0.44
C HIS A 379 -22.67 -13.87 0.97
N TRP A 380 -23.73 -14.50 1.46
CA TRP A 380 -24.30 -14.20 2.78
C TRP A 380 -24.37 -15.44 3.67
N LEU A 381 -24.10 -15.23 4.95
CA LEU A 381 -24.40 -16.17 6.02
C LEU A 381 -25.42 -15.55 6.96
N ALA A 382 -26.36 -16.37 7.45
CA ALA A 382 -27.07 -16.06 8.68
C ALA A 382 -26.30 -16.66 9.86
N VAL A 383 -25.95 -15.82 10.82
CA VAL A 383 -25.11 -16.13 11.98
C VAL A 383 -25.97 -16.06 13.24
N ASP A 384 -26.04 -17.14 14.01
CA ASP A 384 -26.76 -17.17 15.28
C ASP A 384 -26.14 -16.18 16.29
N HIS A 385 -26.97 -15.47 17.05
CA HIS A 385 -26.52 -14.49 18.03
C HIS A 385 -25.62 -15.06 19.14
N SER A 386 -25.61 -16.37 19.40
CA SER A 386 -24.72 -16.99 20.39
C SER A 386 -23.24 -16.98 19.97
N VAL A 387 -22.94 -16.93 18.67
CA VAL A 387 -21.58 -16.93 18.10
C VAL A 387 -21.19 -15.62 17.41
N LEU A 388 -22.07 -14.62 17.47
CA LEU A 388 -21.90 -13.34 16.81
C LEU A 388 -21.13 -12.32 17.68
N ALA A 389 -19.88 -12.05 17.31
CA ALA A 389 -19.14 -10.90 17.82
C ALA A 389 -19.48 -9.65 16.98
N LYS A 390 -19.66 -8.49 17.63
CA LYS A 390 -20.00 -7.23 16.95
C LYS A 390 -19.67 -6.02 17.82
N ALA A 391 -19.41 -4.89 17.18
CA ALA A 391 -19.47 -3.58 17.84
C ALA A 391 -19.92 -2.49 16.86
N SER A 392 -20.46 -1.39 17.41
CA SER A 392 -20.80 -0.20 16.63
C SER A 392 -20.57 1.09 17.43
N ALA A 393 -20.19 2.12 16.71
CA ALA A 393 -20.30 3.53 17.05
C ALA A 393 -20.93 4.34 15.88
N TRP A 394 -21.48 3.66 14.86
CA TRP A 394 -22.18 4.31 13.74
C TRP A 394 -23.42 5.03 14.28
N THR A 395 -23.58 6.32 14.02
CA THR A 395 -24.74 7.09 14.52
C THR A 395 -25.60 7.67 13.41
N GLU A 396 -26.91 7.45 13.49
CA GLU A 396 -27.93 8.11 12.68
C GLU A 396 -28.82 8.98 13.58
N ARG A 397 -28.98 10.27 13.24
CA ARG A 397 -29.79 11.24 14.02
C ARG A 397 -29.46 11.22 15.53
N GLY A 398 -28.17 11.10 15.85
CA GLY A 398 -27.64 11.04 17.23
C GLY A 398 -27.78 9.68 17.95
N ARG A 399 -28.36 8.65 17.33
CA ARG A 399 -28.54 7.31 17.93
C ARG A 399 -27.61 6.28 17.28
N THR A 400 -27.01 5.41 18.09
CA THR A 400 -26.16 4.31 17.59
C THR A 400 -26.99 3.29 16.82
N VAL A 401 -26.51 2.87 15.66
CA VAL A 401 -27.13 1.83 14.81
C VAL A 401 -26.38 0.51 15.03
N PRO A 402 -27.05 -0.60 15.37
CA PRO A 402 -26.43 -1.92 15.48
C PRO A 402 -25.82 -2.38 14.16
N ALA A 403 -24.68 -3.07 14.22
CA ALA A 403 -23.92 -3.46 13.03
C ALA A 403 -24.70 -4.44 12.13
N GLU A 404 -25.46 -5.35 12.74
CA GLU A 404 -26.42 -6.26 12.10
C GLU A 404 -27.55 -5.53 11.38
N GLN A 405 -27.95 -4.34 11.85
CA GLN A 405 -28.94 -3.52 11.15
C GLN A 405 -28.33 -2.86 9.91
N LEU A 406 -27.03 -2.51 9.95
CA LEU A 406 -26.32 -1.99 8.79
C LEU A 406 -26.16 -3.07 7.71
N THR A 407 -25.72 -4.29 8.06
CA THR A 407 -25.58 -5.38 7.07
C THR A 407 -26.92 -5.81 6.48
N ALA A 408 -27.99 -5.91 7.27
CA ALA A 408 -29.33 -6.20 6.77
C ALA A 408 -29.83 -5.14 5.77
N ARG A 409 -29.58 -3.85 6.02
CA ARG A 409 -29.89 -2.77 5.06
C ARG A 409 -29.03 -2.88 3.78
N LEU A 410 -27.77 -3.29 3.88
CA LEU A 410 -26.85 -3.39 2.74
C LEU A 410 -27.12 -4.60 1.82
N ALA A 411 -27.64 -5.70 2.39
CA ALA A 411 -28.17 -6.86 1.67
C ALA A 411 -29.34 -6.48 0.74
N GLY A 412 -30.20 -5.57 1.20
CA GLY A 412 -31.38 -5.12 0.48
C GLY A 412 -32.57 -6.06 0.63
N PRO A 413 -33.65 -5.85 -0.15
CA PRO A 413 -34.87 -6.65 -0.05
C PRO A 413 -34.64 -8.12 -0.47
N GLY A 414 -35.53 -9.01 -0.04
CA GLY A 414 -35.56 -10.42 -0.44
C GLY A 414 -34.71 -11.36 0.41
N LEU A 415 -33.78 -10.86 1.23
CA LEU A 415 -33.03 -11.64 2.21
C LEU A 415 -33.30 -11.11 3.62
N ALA A 416 -33.86 -11.96 4.48
CA ALA A 416 -34.03 -11.71 5.91
C ALA A 416 -33.34 -12.85 6.67
N PRO A 417 -32.66 -12.58 7.80
CA PRO A 417 -32.15 -13.64 8.66
C PRO A 417 -33.32 -14.37 9.34
N PRO A 418 -33.15 -15.66 9.71
CA PRO A 418 -34.03 -16.32 10.67
C PRO A 418 -34.06 -15.60 12.02
N ASP A 419 -35.08 -15.87 12.85
CA ASP A 419 -35.13 -15.34 14.21
C ASP A 419 -33.86 -15.70 15.01
N GLY A 420 -33.36 -14.74 15.79
CA GLY A 420 -32.12 -14.88 16.55
C GLY A 420 -30.83 -14.84 15.72
N HIS A 421 -30.88 -14.52 14.43
CA HIS A 421 -29.70 -14.47 13.55
C HIS A 421 -29.44 -13.06 12.99
N ALA A 422 -28.17 -12.79 12.67
CA ALA A 422 -27.73 -11.62 11.90
C ALA A 422 -27.22 -12.02 10.51
N LEU A 423 -27.34 -11.12 9.53
CA LEU A 423 -26.75 -11.30 8.20
C LEU A 423 -25.29 -10.84 8.18
N LEU A 424 -24.38 -11.72 7.77
CA LEU A 424 -22.95 -11.47 7.59
C LEU A 424 -22.57 -11.57 6.10
N PRO A 425 -22.04 -10.50 5.49
CA PRO A 425 -21.52 -10.57 4.11
C PRO A 425 -20.14 -11.21 4.07
N VAL A 426 -19.94 -12.14 3.14
CA VAL A 426 -18.70 -12.90 2.95
C VAL A 426 -18.26 -12.77 1.49
N HIS A 427 -16.96 -12.64 1.26
CA HIS A 427 -16.41 -12.61 -0.10
C HIS A 427 -16.60 -14.00 -0.75
N PRO A 428 -17.12 -14.16 -1.97
CA PRO A 428 -17.44 -15.50 -2.51
C PRO A 428 -16.25 -16.47 -2.57
N TRP A 429 -15.04 -15.97 -2.89
CA TRP A 429 -13.80 -16.76 -2.76
C TRP A 429 -13.56 -17.26 -1.32
N GLN A 430 -13.76 -16.40 -0.31
CA GLN A 430 -13.60 -16.75 1.10
C GLN A 430 -14.64 -17.79 1.53
N MET A 431 -15.87 -17.69 1.04
CA MET A 431 -16.92 -18.69 1.31
C MET A 431 -16.57 -20.08 0.75
N ARG A 432 -15.82 -20.14 -0.35
CA ARG A 432 -15.29 -21.41 -0.90
C ARG A 432 -14.25 -22.04 0.04
N GLU A 433 -13.32 -21.24 0.57
CA GLU A 433 -12.29 -21.70 1.52
C GLU A 433 -12.85 -22.07 2.91
N LEU A 434 -13.84 -21.30 3.41
CA LEU A 434 -14.40 -21.49 4.76
C LEU A 434 -14.98 -22.89 4.98
N LYS A 435 -15.51 -23.54 3.93
CA LYS A 435 -16.04 -24.92 4.00
C LYS A 435 -14.97 -26.00 4.22
N HIS A 436 -13.69 -25.61 4.22
CA HIS A 436 -12.55 -26.48 4.48
C HIS A 436 -11.80 -26.14 5.79
N ARG A 437 -12.28 -25.16 6.57
CA ARG A 437 -11.73 -24.82 7.90
C ARG A 437 -12.52 -25.54 9.00
N PRO A 438 -11.88 -26.28 9.94
CA PRO A 438 -12.59 -27.05 10.97
C PRO A 438 -13.61 -26.22 11.77
N GLU A 439 -13.20 -25.04 12.24
CA GLU A 439 -13.97 -24.19 13.14
C GLU A 439 -15.24 -23.65 12.44
N ALA A 440 -15.13 -23.27 11.17
CA ALA A 440 -16.26 -22.83 10.36
C ALA A 440 -17.16 -24.02 9.94
N ALA A 441 -16.58 -25.19 9.66
CA ALA A 441 -17.32 -26.41 9.34
C ALA A 441 -18.12 -26.94 10.53
N GLU A 442 -17.58 -26.89 11.75
CA GLU A 442 -18.28 -27.23 12.99
C GLU A 442 -19.48 -26.31 13.24
N LEU A 443 -19.30 -25.00 13.11
CA LEU A 443 -20.40 -24.04 13.27
C LEU A 443 -21.49 -24.16 12.18
N LEU A 444 -21.12 -24.55 10.96
CA LEU A 444 -22.07 -24.91 9.89
C LEU A 444 -22.82 -26.21 10.23
N ALA A 445 -22.13 -27.24 10.72
CA ALA A 445 -22.73 -28.52 11.10
C ALA A 445 -23.66 -28.40 12.32
N ALA A 446 -23.33 -27.53 13.27
CA ALA A 446 -24.19 -27.15 14.40
C ALA A 446 -25.39 -26.27 13.99
N GLY A 447 -25.43 -25.78 12.75
CA GLY A 447 -26.46 -24.87 12.26
C GLY A 447 -26.40 -23.45 12.84
N LEU A 448 -25.31 -23.09 13.51
CA LEU A 448 -25.04 -21.75 14.06
C LEU A 448 -24.58 -20.77 12.97
N LEU A 449 -24.00 -21.30 11.88
CA LEU A 449 -23.88 -20.63 10.59
C LEU A 449 -24.82 -21.30 9.59
N LYS A 450 -25.53 -20.50 8.79
CA LYS A 450 -26.43 -20.98 7.73
C LYS A 450 -26.09 -20.30 6.41
N ASP A 451 -25.81 -21.09 5.38
CA ASP A 451 -25.48 -20.61 4.04
C ASP A 451 -26.72 -20.03 3.35
N CYS A 452 -26.70 -18.72 3.07
CA CYS A 452 -27.80 -18.01 2.38
C CYS A 452 -27.52 -17.78 0.88
N GLY A 453 -26.38 -18.24 0.36
CA GLY A 453 -25.99 -18.05 -1.03
C GLY A 453 -25.55 -16.62 -1.40
N PRO A 454 -25.26 -16.38 -2.70
CA PRO A 454 -25.01 -15.05 -3.24
C PRO A 454 -26.31 -14.24 -3.37
N HIS A 455 -26.34 -13.00 -2.84
CA HIS A 455 -27.54 -12.14 -2.88
C HIS A 455 -27.22 -10.65 -3.03
N GLY A 456 -28.17 -9.92 -3.62
CA GLY A 456 -28.19 -8.47 -3.73
C GLY A 456 -27.49 -7.92 -4.98
N ALA A 457 -27.50 -6.58 -5.10
CA ALA A 457 -26.81 -5.88 -6.18
C ALA A 457 -25.28 -6.05 -6.08
N PRO A 458 -24.55 -6.13 -7.21
CA PRO A 458 -23.12 -6.38 -7.21
C PRO A 458 -22.33 -5.25 -6.56
N TRP A 459 -21.15 -5.62 -6.06
CA TRP A 459 -20.14 -4.72 -5.50
C TRP A 459 -18.86 -4.83 -6.32
N CYS A 460 -18.10 -3.74 -6.38
CA CYS A 460 -16.84 -3.64 -7.09
C CYS A 460 -15.68 -3.67 -6.08
N PRO A 461 -14.60 -4.45 -6.30
CA PRO A 461 -13.41 -4.37 -5.48
C PRO A 461 -12.69 -3.04 -5.71
N THR A 462 -12.12 -2.48 -4.64
CA THR A 462 -11.20 -1.34 -4.69
C THR A 462 -9.75 -1.82 -4.84
N SER A 463 -8.76 -0.93 -4.86
CA SER A 463 -7.33 -1.28 -5.00
C SER A 463 -6.80 -2.27 -3.94
N SER A 464 -7.48 -2.40 -2.81
CA SER A 464 -7.17 -3.38 -1.74
C SER A 464 -7.66 -4.81 -2.03
N VAL A 465 -8.41 -5.02 -3.12
CA VAL A 465 -9.19 -6.23 -3.47
C VAL A 465 -10.32 -6.52 -2.47
N ARG A 466 -10.02 -6.60 -1.17
CA ARG A 466 -10.94 -7.00 -0.10
C ARG A 466 -11.90 -5.92 0.41
N THR A 467 -11.63 -4.63 0.13
CA THR A 467 -12.58 -3.55 0.43
C THR A 467 -13.46 -3.32 -0.79
N LEU A 468 -14.76 -3.53 -0.62
CA LEU A 468 -15.75 -3.51 -1.68
C LEU A 468 -16.57 -2.21 -1.63
N TYR A 469 -16.79 -1.64 -2.80
CA TYR A 469 -17.53 -0.39 -3.05
C TYR A 469 -18.79 -0.67 -3.88
N ARG A 470 -19.84 0.12 -3.66
CA ARG A 470 -21.04 0.14 -4.50
C ARG A 470 -21.52 1.59 -4.57
N SER A 471 -21.61 2.16 -5.77
CA SER A 471 -21.94 3.57 -5.94
C SER A 471 -23.30 3.90 -5.30
N GLY A 472 -23.38 5.04 -4.62
CA GLY A 472 -24.55 5.44 -3.84
C GLY A 472 -24.83 4.64 -2.55
N ALA A 473 -24.04 3.61 -2.21
CA ALA A 473 -24.16 2.96 -0.90
C ALA A 473 -23.54 3.86 0.20
N PRO A 474 -24.13 3.93 1.41
CA PRO A 474 -23.60 4.74 2.51
C PRO A 474 -22.33 4.15 3.15
N ALA A 475 -21.99 2.91 2.83
CA ALA A 475 -20.86 2.19 3.41
C ALA A 475 -20.08 1.37 2.36
N MET A 476 -18.77 1.28 2.58
CA MET A 476 -17.89 0.27 1.99
C MET A 476 -17.75 -0.92 2.96
N LEU A 477 -17.43 -2.11 2.43
CA LEU A 477 -17.25 -3.33 3.24
C LEU A 477 -15.83 -3.88 3.07
N LYS A 478 -15.01 -3.87 4.13
CA LYS A 478 -13.69 -4.50 4.16
C LYS A 478 -13.85 -5.92 4.71
N LEU A 479 -13.95 -6.89 3.81
CA LEU A 479 -14.19 -8.31 4.14
C LEU A 479 -12.86 -9.04 4.42
N SER A 480 -12.91 -10.15 5.15
CA SER A 480 -11.76 -11.06 5.24
C SER A 480 -11.57 -11.85 3.95
N LEU A 481 -10.32 -12.04 3.54
CA LEU A 481 -9.91 -12.69 2.29
C LEU A 481 -8.55 -13.38 2.45
N GLY A 482 -8.54 -14.70 2.64
CA GLY A 482 -7.35 -15.51 2.93
C GLY A 482 -6.29 -15.60 1.83
N LEU A 483 -6.47 -14.90 0.70
CA LEU A 483 -5.45 -14.73 -0.33
C LEU A 483 -4.23 -14.01 0.23
N ARG A 484 -3.03 -14.48 -0.16
CA ARG A 484 -1.78 -13.71 -0.03
C ARG A 484 -1.79 -12.60 -1.10
N ILE A 485 -1.76 -11.34 -0.68
CA ILE A 485 -1.67 -10.16 -1.56
C ILE A 485 -0.58 -9.25 -1.00
N THR A 486 0.47 -9.00 -1.80
CA THR A 486 1.79 -8.60 -1.29
C THR A 486 2.20 -9.48 -0.10
N ASN A 487 2.93 -8.97 0.89
CA ASN A 487 3.55 -9.76 1.97
C ASN A 487 2.59 -10.14 3.12
N SER A 488 1.29 -10.35 2.85
CA SER A 488 0.36 -10.80 3.90
C SER A 488 -0.84 -11.55 3.33
N ARG A 489 -1.38 -12.50 4.10
CA ARG A 489 -2.78 -12.94 3.97
C ARG A 489 -3.70 -11.76 4.30
N ARG A 490 -4.83 -11.61 3.60
CA ARG A 490 -5.74 -10.45 3.76
C ARG A 490 -7.00 -10.77 4.54
N GLU A 491 -6.84 -11.45 5.67
CA GLU A 491 -7.88 -11.62 6.69
C GLU A 491 -7.91 -10.40 7.63
N ASN A 492 -9.05 -10.09 8.26
CA ASN A 492 -9.14 -9.02 9.26
C ASN A 492 -8.85 -9.60 10.64
N LEU A 493 -8.05 -8.92 11.47
CA LEU A 493 -7.80 -9.33 12.85
C LEU A 493 -8.75 -8.62 13.82
N ARG A 494 -9.21 -9.33 14.86
CA ARG A 494 -10.17 -8.80 15.84
C ARG A 494 -9.71 -7.48 16.48
N LYS A 495 -8.40 -7.33 16.78
CA LYS A 495 -7.82 -6.08 17.33
C LYS A 495 -7.96 -4.88 16.38
N GLU A 496 -7.83 -5.09 15.08
CA GLU A 496 -8.02 -4.05 14.05
C GLU A 496 -9.48 -3.63 13.96
N LEU A 497 -10.42 -4.57 14.16
CA LEU A 497 -11.84 -4.26 14.20
C LEU A 497 -12.18 -3.35 15.38
N HIS A 498 -11.67 -3.65 16.59
CA HIS A 498 -11.80 -2.77 17.75
C HIS A 498 -11.20 -1.38 17.46
N ARG A 499 -10.00 -1.33 16.85
CA ARG A 499 -9.29 -0.08 16.52
C ARG A 499 -10.10 0.88 15.64
N GLY A 500 -10.84 0.39 14.64
CA GLY A 500 -11.68 1.23 13.79
C GLY A 500 -12.77 1.98 14.56
N VAL A 501 -13.48 1.26 15.44
CA VAL A 501 -14.55 1.80 16.30
C VAL A 501 -13.96 2.77 17.34
N GLU A 502 -12.80 2.43 17.87
CA GLU A 502 -12.06 3.21 18.87
C GLU A 502 -11.57 4.55 18.31
N VAL A 503 -10.94 4.57 17.14
CA VAL A 503 -10.53 5.80 16.44
C VAL A 503 -11.75 6.64 16.05
N HIS A 504 -12.86 6.02 15.64
CA HIS A 504 -14.11 6.76 15.41
C HIS A 504 -14.61 7.45 16.69
N ARG A 505 -14.51 6.80 17.86
CA ARG A 505 -14.88 7.39 19.16
C ARG A 505 -13.92 8.49 19.59
N LEU A 506 -12.60 8.30 19.42
CA LEU A 506 -11.57 9.30 19.72
C LEU A 506 -11.78 10.57 18.90
N LEU A 507 -12.00 10.45 17.59
CA LEU A 507 -12.25 11.61 16.72
C LEU A 507 -13.58 12.31 17.04
N ARG A 508 -14.52 11.62 17.70
CA ARG A 508 -15.75 12.20 18.25
C ARG A 508 -15.59 12.82 19.65
N SER A 509 -14.43 12.73 20.30
CA SER A 509 -14.18 13.40 21.59
C SER A 509 -13.80 14.90 21.42
N GLY A 510 -14.29 15.55 20.35
CA GLY A 510 -13.87 16.87 19.91
C GLY A 510 -12.54 16.91 19.14
N LEU A 511 -11.75 15.82 19.06
CA LEU A 511 -10.48 15.83 18.33
C LEU A 511 -10.67 16.04 16.82
N GLY A 512 -11.72 15.45 16.22
CA GLY A 512 -12.03 15.65 14.80
C GLY A 512 -12.46 17.08 14.50
N GLU A 513 -13.18 17.73 15.40
CA GLU A 513 -13.58 19.14 15.28
C GLU A 513 -12.36 20.07 15.40
N GLN A 514 -11.46 19.80 16.36
CA GLN A 514 -10.17 20.49 16.50
C GLN A 514 -9.32 20.36 15.23
N TRP A 515 -9.30 19.18 14.60
CA TRP A 515 -8.54 18.95 13.37
C TRP A 515 -9.16 19.66 12.16
N GLN A 516 -10.48 19.52 11.96
CA GLN A 516 -11.22 20.15 10.86
C GLN A 516 -11.23 21.69 10.95
N ALA A 517 -11.14 22.27 12.15
CA ALA A 517 -11.05 23.72 12.34
C ALA A 517 -9.72 24.31 11.80
N VAL A 518 -8.63 23.54 11.82
CA VAL A 518 -7.31 23.94 11.29
C VAL A 518 -7.11 23.47 9.85
N HIS A 519 -7.64 22.29 9.52
CA HIS A 519 -7.41 21.58 8.25
C HIS A 519 -8.72 21.07 7.62
N PRO A 520 -9.68 21.95 7.25
CA PRO A 520 -11.02 21.56 6.79
C PRO A 520 -11.04 20.73 5.49
N GLY A 521 -9.97 20.78 4.69
CA GLY A 521 -9.82 19.94 3.51
C GLY A 521 -9.50 18.47 3.80
N PHE A 522 -9.06 18.12 5.01
CA PHE A 522 -8.55 16.79 5.35
C PHE A 522 -9.39 16.07 6.40
N ASP A 523 -9.56 14.75 6.26
CA ASP A 523 -10.17 13.91 7.30
C ASP A 523 -9.79 12.42 7.14
N VAL A 524 -10.16 11.59 8.11
CA VAL A 524 -10.01 10.13 8.12
C VAL A 524 -11.33 9.44 7.71
N ILE A 525 -11.30 8.51 6.75
CA ILE A 525 -12.48 7.68 6.45
C ILE A 525 -12.74 6.76 7.66
N ARG A 526 -13.92 6.89 8.26
CA ARG A 526 -14.28 6.25 9.53
C ARG A 526 -14.67 4.77 9.35
N ASP A 527 -14.24 3.95 10.30
CA ASP A 527 -14.52 2.50 10.40
C ASP A 527 -15.36 2.17 11.65
N PRO A 528 -16.59 2.69 11.78
CA PRO A 528 -17.29 2.75 13.07
C PRO A 528 -17.98 1.45 13.52
N ALA A 529 -18.09 0.41 12.70
CA ALA A 529 -18.90 -0.77 13.03
C ALA A 529 -18.38 -2.04 12.35
N TRP A 530 -18.54 -3.18 13.01
CA TRP A 530 -18.09 -4.48 12.50
C TRP A 530 -18.93 -5.65 13.02
N LEU A 531 -18.86 -6.75 12.30
CA LEU A 531 -19.39 -8.07 12.69
C LEU A 531 -18.30 -9.11 12.48
N ALA A 532 -18.31 -10.16 13.28
CA ALA A 532 -17.42 -11.28 13.16
C ALA A 532 -18.01 -12.52 13.87
N VAL A 533 -17.33 -13.66 13.73
CA VAL A 533 -17.76 -14.92 14.34
C VAL A 533 -16.75 -15.36 15.41
N THR A 534 -17.24 -16.05 16.43
CA THR A 534 -16.48 -16.61 17.54
C THR A 534 -16.82 -18.10 17.67
N GLY A 535 -15.81 -18.92 17.95
CA GLY A 535 -15.95 -20.38 18.09
C GLY A 535 -16.65 -20.77 19.40
N ALA A 536 -16.97 -22.06 19.54
CA ALA A 536 -17.54 -22.61 20.77
C ALA A 536 -16.58 -22.54 21.98
N ASP A 537 -15.30 -22.32 21.72
CA ASP A 537 -14.22 -22.09 22.67
C ASP A 537 -14.07 -20.61 23.11
N GLY A 538 -14.77 -19.69 22.45
CA GLY A 538 -14.66 -18.25 22.68
C GLY A 538 -13.62 -17.52 21.83
N ASN A 539 -12.91 -18.20 20.91
CA ASN A 539 -11.86 -17.58 20.08
C ASN A 539 -12.41 -17.02 18.74
N PRO A 540 -11.77 -15.98 18.15
CA PRO A 540 -12.14 -15.47 16.83
C PRO A 540 -12.02 -16.51 15.70
N VAL A 541 -13.09 -16.72 14.92
CA VAL A 541 -13.04 -17.61 13.75
C VAL A 541 -12.48 -16.85 12.54
N ALA A 542 -11.19 -17.08 12.28
CA ALA A 542 -10.45 -16.39 11.22
C ALA A 542 -11.13 -16.54 9.84
N GLY A 543 -11.27 -15.42 9.14
CA GLY A 543 -11.87 -15.39 7.81
C GLY A 543 -13.34 -14.98 7.74
N LEU A 544 -14.01 -14.75 8.89
CA LEU A 544 -15.40 -14.28 8.98
C LEU A 544 -15.53 -12.83 9.50
N ASP A 545 -14.42 -12.19 9.87
CA ASP A 545 -14.36 -10.82 10.38
C ASP A 545 -14.62 -9.77 9.26
N VAL A 546 -15.58 -8.86 9.48
CA VAL A 546 -16.10 -7.86 8.52
C VAL A 546 -16.11 -6.46 9.12
N MET A 547 -15.42 -5.51 8.48
CA MET A 547 -15.46 -4.09 8.84
C MET A 547 -16.40 -3.28 7.92
N ILE A 548 -17.26 -2.45 8.51
CA ILE A 548 -18.17 -1.52 7.84
C ILE A 548 -17.57 -0.11 7.90
N ARG A 549 -17.13 0.37 6.74
CA ARG A 549 -16.47 1.67 6.53
C ARG A 549 -17.49 2.70 6.03
N HIS A 550 -17.47 3.93 6.53
CA HIS A 550 -18.24 5.04 5.92
C HIS A 550 -17.87 5.17 4.44
N ASN A 551 -18.85 5.34 3.55
CA ASN A 551 -18.58 5.83 2.19
C ASN A 551 -18.86 7.34 2.12
N PRO A 552 -17.84 8.20 2.04
CA PRO A 552 -18.02 9.64 1.86
C PRO A 552 -18.10 10.07 0.38
N PHE A 553 -18.01 9.14 -0.58
CA PHE A 553 -17.85 9.46 -2.00
C PHE A 553 -19.08 9.09 -2.84
N GLY A 554 -19.64 10.09 -3.52
CA GLY A 554 -20.50 9.94 -4.69
C GLY A 554 -19.70 9.78 -5.99
N PRO A 555 -20.36 9.47 -7.12
CA PRO A 555 -19.68 9.15 -8.38
C PRO A 555 -18.94 10.33 -9.01
N THR A 556 -19.25 11.57 -8.62
CA THR A 556 -18.59 12.79 -9.12
C THR A 556 -17.44 13.28 -8.25
N ASP A 557 -17.16 12.65 -7.11
CA ASP A 557 -16.08 13.07 -6.22
C ASP A 557 -14.73 12.57 -6.75
N ASP A 558 -13.87 13.50 -7.17
CA ASP A 558 -12.52 13.19 -7.66
C ASP A 558 -11.56 12.91 -6.49
N ALA A 559 -11.82 11.79 -5.81
CA ALA A 559 -11.04 11.23 -4.74
C ALA A 559 -10.15 10.10 -5.27
N THR A 560 -8.83 10.28 -5.25
CA THR A 560 -7.88 9.36 -5.91
C THR A 560 -6.76 8.94 -4.97
N CYS A 561 -6.51 7.64 -4.80
CA CYS A 561 -5.36 7.18 -4.02
C CYS A 561 -4.06 7.53 -4.76
N ILE A 562 -3.05 8.03 -4.03
CA ILE A 562 -1.79 8.51 -4.64
C ILE A 562 -1.14 7.40 -5.48
N ALA A 563 -1.21 6.14 -5.02
CA ALA A 563 -0.65 5.00 -5.74
C ALA A 563 -1.27 4.82 -7.14
N GLY A 564 -2.59 4.96 -7.28
CA GLY A 564 -3.25 4.91 -8.59
C GLY A 564 -2.97 6.16 -9.44
N LEU A 565 -3.03 7.34 -8.82
CA LEU A 565 -2.78 8.64 -9.46
C LEU A 565 -1.42 8.72 -10.16
N VAL A 566 -0.37 8.14 -9.57
CA VAL A 566 1.01 8.14 -10.09
C VAL A 566 1.34 6.93 -10.98
N SER A 567 0.52 5.88 -11.00
CA SER A 567 0.79 4.64 -11.76
C SER A 567 0.60 4.86 -13.27
N PRO A 568 1.57 4.48 -14.13
CA PRO A 568 1.37 4.47 -15.57
C PRO A 568 0.27 3.48 -16.00
N ARG A 569 -0.62 3.92 -16.89
CA ARG A 569 -1.70 3.12 -17.47
C ARG A 569 -1.85 3.42 -18.98
N PRO A 570 -2.41 2.52 -19.80
CA PRO A 570 -2.80 2.84 -21.18
C PRO A 570 -3.74 4.05 -21.21
N THR A 571 -3.58 4.93 -22.19
CA THR A 571 -4.35 6.18 -22.33
C THR A 571 -5.13 6.22 -23.64
N GLY A 572 -6.07 7.16 -23.81
CA GLY A 572 -6.79 7.35 -25.09
C GLY A 572 -6.05 8.20 -26.13
N GLN A 573 -4.88 8.74 -25.79
CA GLN A 573 -4.21 9.78 -26.61
C GLN A 573 -3.17 9.19 -27.55
N PHE A 574 -3.60 8.83 -28.76
CA PHE A 574 -2.70 8.41 -29.85
C PHE A 574 -1.67 9.49 -30.18
N SER A 575 -0.40 9.09 -30.30
CA SER A 575 0.70 9.95 -30.75
C SER A 575 1.41 9.33 -31.95
N GLY A 576 0.68 9.18 -33.06
CA GLY A 576 1.15 8.54 -34.28
C GLY A 576 0.25 7.37 -34.72
N PRO A 577 0.71 6.53 -35.65
CA PRO A 577 0.02 5.31 -36.07
C PRO A 577 0.12 4.17 -35.04
N ASP A 578 1.02 4.27 -34.07
CA ASP A 578 1.23 3.28 -33.01
C ASP A 578 0.31 3.49 -31.80
N ARG A 579 0.19 2.44 -30.98
CA ARG A 579 -0.70 2.37 -29.81
C ARG A 579 -0.40 3.47 -28.77
N PRO A 580 -1.40 3.91 -27.99
CA PRO A 580 -1.25 5.03 -27.09
C PRO A 580 -0.27 4.74 -25.94
N PRO A 581 0.57 5.72 -25.56
CA PRO A 581 1.60 5.55 -24.54
C PRO A 581 1.01 5.39 -23.14
N MET A 582 1.76 4.70 -22.28
CA MET A 582 1.48 4.53 -20.87
C MET A 582 1.85 5.80 -20.10
N ARG A 583 0.86 6.41 -19.44
CA ARG A 583 1.04 7.64 -18.65
C ARG A 583 0.26 7.54 -17.36
N SER A 584 0.71 8.24 -16.33
CA SER A 584 -0.09 8.35 -15.10
C SER A 584 -1.16 9.43 -15.25
N ARG A 585 -2.23 9.30 -14.46
CA ARG A 585 -3.27 10.32 -14.35
C ARG A 585 -2.69 11.67 -13.88
N LEU A 586 -1.65 11.64 -13.04
CA LEU A 586 -0.89 12.82 -12.63
C LEU A 586 -0.20 13.52 -13.81
N ALA A 587 0.41 12.76 -14.72
CA ALA A 587 1.05 13.30 -15.92
C ALA A 587 0.03 13.96 -16.87
N GLU A 588 -1.16 13.37 -17.02
CA GLU A 588 -2.28 13.96 -17.79
C GLU A 588 -2.74 15.28 -17.16
N ILE A 589 -3.00 15.29 -15.84
CA ILE A 589 -3.44 16.47 -15.08
C ILE A 589 -2.42 17.61 -15.19
N ILE A 590 -1.14 17.34 -14.90
CA ILE A 590 -0.09 18.36 -14.95
C ILE A 590 0.13 18.90 -16.37
N THR A 591 0.02 18.04 -17.39
CA THR A 591 0.10 18.48 -18.80
C THR A 591 -1.08 19.35 -19.21
N ARG A 592 -2.30 18.99 -18.79
CA ARG A 592 -3.53 19.79 -18.99
C ARG A 592 -3.42 21.16 -18.31
N LEU A 593 -3.01 21.19 -17.04
CA LEU A 593 -2.83 22.43 -16.27
C LEU A 593 -1.74 23.33 -16.87
N ALA A 594 -0.61 22.76 -17.32
CA ALA A 594 0.43 23.52 -18.01
C ALA A 594 -0.09 24.16 -19.32
N GLY A 595 -0.79 23.38 -20.15
CA GLY A 595 -1.41 23.87 -21.39
C GLY A 595 -2.45 24.98 -21.14
N ARG A 596 -3.31 24.82 -20.13
CA ARG A 596 -4.36 25.82 -19.80
C ARG A 596 -3.83 27.09 -19.15
N THR A 597 -2.74 27.00 -18.38
CA THR A 597 -2.14 28.18 -17.70
C THR A 597 -1.05 28.87 -18.50
N GLY A 598 -0.58 28.27 -19.61
CA GLY A 598 0.57 28.76 -20.39
C GLY A 598 1.91 28.70 -19.65
N ARG A 599 1.98 28.02 -18.50
CA ARG A 599 3.17 27.96 -17.63
C ARG A 599 4.03 26.73 -17.92
N PRO A 600 5.37 26.79 -17.70
CA PRO A 600 6.25 25.64 -17.85
C PRO A 600 5.79 24.45 -16.98
N ARG A 601 5.81 23.23 -17.55
CA ARG A 601 5.32 22.01 -16.89
C ARG A 601 5.89 21.80 -15.48
N GLY A 602 7.20 21.99 -15.31
CA GLY A 602 7.87 21.86 -14.02
C GLY A 602 7.42 22.88 -12.96
N ALA A 603 7.03 24.09 -13.37
CA ALA A 603 6.51 25.10 -12.45
C ALA A 603 5.09 24.76 -11.97
N VAL A 604 4.25 24.22 -12.86
CA VAL A 604 2.91 23.70 -12.51
C VAL A 604 3.02 22.46 -11.62
N ALA A 605 3.91 21.53 -11.95
CA ALA A 605 4.19 20.34 -11.14
C ALA A 605 4.69 20.70 -9.73
N THR A 606 5.58 21.70 -9.61
CA THR A 606 6.09 22.17 -8.31
C THR A 606 5.00 22.84 -7.48
N GLU A 607 4.12 23.65 -8.09
CA GLU A 607 2.97 24.23 -7.37
C GLU A 607 1.98 23.14 -6.93
N TRP A 608 1.68 22.18 -7.80
CA TRP A 608 0.81 21.04 -7.50
C TRP A 608 1.37 20.24 -6.30
N PHE A 609 2.67 19.99 -6.29
CA PHE A 609 3.35 19.33 -5.16
C PHE A 609 3.32 20.18 -3.87
N LEU A 610 3.51 21.50 -3.95
CA LEU A 610 3.40 22.38 -2.78
C LEU A 610 1.97 22.39 -2.20
N ARG A 611 0.94 22.42 -3.04
CA ARG A 611 -0.46 22.27 -2.60
C ARG A 611 -0.70 20.90 -1.94
N TYR A 612 -0.10 19.83 -2.47
CA TYR A 612 -0.16 18.51 -1.84
C TYR A 612 0.44 18.49 -0.42
N LEU A 613 1.62 19.09 -0.22
CA LEU A 613 2.23 19.17 1.11
C LEU A 613 1.32 19.89 2.12
N GLU A 614 0.71 21.00 1.73
CA GLU A 614 -0.18 21.77 2.62
C GLU A 614 -1.56 21.12 2.82
N SER A 615 -2.17 20.55 1.78
CA SER A 615 -3.52 19.96 1.85
C SER A 615 -3.57 18.53 2.38
N VAL A 616 -2.43 17.84 2.47
CA VAL A 616 -2.35 16.41 2.86
C VAL A 616 -1.27 16.15 3.91
N VAL A 617 -0.04 16.62 3.73
CA VAL A 617 1.08 16.26 4.63
C VAL A 617 1.00 17.04 5.94
N ARG A 618 0.74 18.36 5.92
CA ARG A 618 0.60 19.17 7.15
C ARG A 618 -0.54 18.67 8.05
N PRO A 619 -1.75 18.36 7.55
CA PRO A 619 -2.82 17.75 8.36
C PRO A 619 -2.42 16.45 9.05
N VAL A 620 -1.64 15.58 8.40
CA VAL A 620 -1.19 14.31 8.99
C VAL A 620 -0.12 14.53 10.05
N LEU A 621 0.81 15.47 9.84
CA LEU A 621 1.79 15.89 10.86
C LEU A 621 1.12 16.58 12.07
N TRP A 622 0.03 17.33 11.84
CA TRP A 622 -0.76 17.98 12.89
C TRP A 622 -1.41 16.97 13.85
N LEU A 623 -1.94 15.85 13.33
CA LEU A 623 -2.55 14.82 14.17
C LEU A 623 -1.53 14.19 15.14
N ASP A 624 -0.32 13.91 14.67
CA ASP A 624 0.78 13.41 15.51
C ASP A 624 1.23 14.46 16.54
N SER A 625 1.33 15.73 16.12
CA SER A 625 1.64 16.87 17.00
C SER A 625 0.68 17.01 18.18
N GLU A 626 -0.63 17.00 17.89
CA GLU A 626 -1.67 17.44 18.81
C GLU A 626 -2.41 16.31 19.54
N ALA A 627 -2.30 15.06 19.07
CA ALA A 627 -2.89 13.89 19.71
C ALA A 627 -1.91 12.72 19.90
N GLY A 628 -0.70 12.74 19.34
CA GLY A 628 0.22 11.59 19.36
C GLY A 628 -0.26 10.40 18.55
N VAL A 629 -1.08 10.65 17.52
CA VAL A 629 -1.63 9.62 16.63
C VAL A 629 -0.97 9.75 15.26
N ALA A 630 0.03 8.91 15.02
CA ALA A 630 0.68 8.79 13.72
C ALA A 630 -0.08 7.79 12.82
N LEU A 631 0.04 7.97 11.50
CA LEU A 631 -0.71 7.23 10.49
C LEU A 631 0.21 6.46 9.53
N GLU A 632 -0.21 5.28 9.10
CA GLU A 632 0.38 4.53 7.98
C GLU A 632 -0.02 5.16 6.63
N ALA A 633 0.33 6.44 6.46
CA ALA A 633 -0.06 7.31 5.34
C ALA A 633 0.68 6.96 4.03
N HIS A 634 0.83 5.68 3.72
CA HIS A 634 1.43 5.18 2.48
C HIS A 634 0.53 5.48 1.27
N GLN A 635 1.08 5.48 0.05
CA GLN A 635 0.38 6.00 -1.15
C GLN A 635 -1.00 5.37 -1.47
N GLN A 636 -1.30 4.16 -1.01
CA GLN A 636 -2.63 3.53 -1.18
C GLN A 636 -3.67 3.96 -0.11
N ASN A 637 -3.22 4.41 1.06
CA ASN A 637 -4.08 4.83 2.19
C ASN A 637 -4.29 6.34 2.22
N THR A 638 -3.41 7.11 1.58
CA THR A 638 -3.63 8.52 1.29
C THR A 638 -4.40 8.70 -0.01
N LEU A 639 -5.60 9.26 0.10
CA LEU A 639 -6.41 9.73 -1.02
C LEU A 639 -6.29 11.25 -1.11
N LEU A 640 -6.16 11.74 -2.34
CA LEU A 640 -6.16 13.14 -2.70
C LEU A 640 -7.56 13.55 -3.16
N LEU A 641 -8.01 14.73 -2.76
CA LEU A 641 -9.18 15.38 -3.35
C LEU A 641 -8.71 16.41 -4.37
N LEU A 642 -9.29 16.34 -5.57
CA LEU A 642 -9.01 17.25 -6.68
C LEU A 642 -10.20 18.17 -6.93
N ASP A 643 -9.94 19.40 -7.38
CA ASP A 643 -10.96 20.23 -8.02
C ASP A 643 -11.20 19.81 -9.49
N SER A 644 -12.18 20.43 -10.14
CA SER A 644 -12.50 20.21 -11.56
C SER A 644 -11.36 20.57 -12.54
N GLU A 645 -10.34 21.29 -12.07
CA GLU A 645 -9.14 21.64 -12.83
C GLU A 645 -8.03 20.58 -12.67
N GLY A 646 -8.03 19.84 -11.56
CA GLY A 646 -7.04 18.84 -11.17
C GLY A 646 -6.01 19.31 -10.15
N TRP A 647 -6.27 20.41 -9.42
CA TRP A 647 -5.42 20.84 -8.30
C TRP A 647 -5.80 20.13 -6.99
N PRO A 648 -4.84 19.89 -6.08
CA PRO A 648 -5.13 19.47 -4.71
C PRO A 648 -5.99 20.51 -3.98
N THR A 649 -7.06 20.05 -3.34
CA THR A 649 -7.92 20.85 -2.44
C THR A 649 -8.01 20.28 -1.03
N GLY A 650 -7.67 19.02 -0.85
CA GLY A 650 -7.79 18.30 0.41
C GLY A 650 -7.36 16.84 0.28
N GLY A 651 -7.67 16.02 1.27
CA GLY A 651 -7.34 14.60 1.23
C GLY A 651 -8.15 13.76 2.21
N ARG A 652 -8.08 12.44 2.06
CA ARG A 652 -8.61 11.49 3.03
C ARG A 652 -7.57 10.43 3.37
N TYR A 653 -7.31 10.21 4.65
CA TYR A 653 -6.64 8.99 5.09
C TYR A 653 -7.67 7.86 5.20
N ARG A 654 -7.29 6.62 4.90
CA ARG A 654 -8.10 5.43 5.18
C ARG A 654 -7.28 4.33 5.83
N ASP A 655 -8.03 3.40 6.41
CA ASP A 655 -7.60 2.14 7.00
C ASP A 655 -7.39 2.10 8.51
N ASN A 656 -7.62 0.90 9.08
CA ASN A 656 -7.66 0.60 10.51
C ASN A 656 -6.49 -0.25 11.00
N GLN A 657 -5.65 -0.77 10.09
CA GLN A 657 -4.46 -1.53 10.46
C GLN A 657 -3.32 -0.60 10.89
N GLY A 658 -3.21 0.57 10.24
CA GLY A 658 -2.09 1.50 10.39
C GLY A 658 -2.36 2.77 11.22
N TYR A 659 -2.76 2.61 12.49
CA TYR A 659 -2.66 3.69 13.48
C TYR A 659 -1.58 3.35 14.50
N TYR A 660 -0.81 4.35 14.91
CA TYR A 660 0.18 4.24 15.97
C TYR A 660 -0.12 5.32 17.01
N PHE A 661 -0.42 4.89 18.24
CA PHE A 661 -0.55 5.81 19.38
C PHE A 661 0.78 5.83 20.14
N ARG A 662 1.34 7.03 20.30
CA ARG A 662 2.59 7.21 21.07
C ARG A 662 2.38 6.85 22.53
N GLU A 663 3.22 5.97 23.06
CA GLU A 663 3.26 5.65 24.49
C GLU A 663 3.45 6.93 25.34
N SER A 664 4.28 7.89 24.89
CA SER A 664 4.45 9.19 25.55
C SER A 664 3.16 10.03 25.68
N ARG A 665 2.12 9.72 24.91
CA ARG A 665 0.82 10.43 24.90
C ARG A 665 -0.33 9.62 25.49
N ARG A 666 -0.08 8.41 26.03
CA ARG A 666 -1.08 7.56 26.71
C ARG A 666 -2.01 8.35 27.63
N THR A 667 -1.45 9.08 28.59
CA THR A 667 -2.19 9.84 29.61
C THR A 667 -3.04 10.98 29.04
N GLU A 668 -2.74 11.49 27.84
CA GLU A 668 -3.57 12.49 27.14
C GLU A 668 -4.71 11.83 26.36
N LEU A 669 -4.42 10.68 25.73
CA LEU A 669 -5.39 9.88 24.98
C LEU A 669 -6.42 9.21 25.90
N GLU A 670 -6.00 8.63 27.03
CA GLU A 670 -6.90 8.02 28.03
C GLU A 670 -7.85 9.04 28.68
N LYS A 671 -7.44 10.31 28.80
CA LYS A 671 -8.32 11.41 29.24
C LYS A 671 -9.38 11.79 28.19
N ARG A 672 -9.06 11.63 26.90
CA ARG A 672 -10.00 11.88 25.78
C ARG A 672 -10.97 10.71 25.57
N LEU A 673 -10.48 9.48 25.73
CA LEU A 673 -11.24 8.24 25.60
C LEU A 673 -10.76 7.20 26.63
N PRO A 674 -11.43 7.08 27.79
CA PRO A 674 -11.10 6.05 28.77
C PRO A 674 -11.19 4.64 28.17
N GLY A 675 -10.16 3.82 28.41
CA GLY A 675 -10.05 2.46 27.87
C GLY A 675 -9.51 2.36 26.43
N ILE A 676 -9.04 3.47 25.84
CA ILE A 676 -8.32 3.47 24.56
C ILE A 676 -7.11 2.50 24.60
N GLY A 677 -6.82 1.84 23.48
CA GLY A 677 -5.78 0.83 23.33
C GLY A 677 -6.10 -0.57 23.87
N GLN A 678 -7.00 -0.72 24.85
CA GLN A 678 -7.15 -1.95 25.65
C GLN A 678 -7.57 -3.21 24.86
N HIS A 679 -8.33 -3.05 23.76
CA HIS A 679 -8.75 -4.16 22.89
C HIS A 679 -8.14 -4.09 21.49
N SER A 680 -7.47 -2.98 21.16
CA SER A 680 -6.99 -2.66 19.82
C SER A 680 -5.48 -2.81 19.68
N ASP A 681 -4.73 -2.83 20.79
CA ASP A 681 -3.29 -3.02 20.83
C ASP A 681 -2.60 -2.06 19.83
N THR A 682 -2.78 -0.77 20.14
CA THR A 682 -2.48 0.37 19.25
C THR A 682 -1.38 1.29 19.80
N PHE A 683 -1.02 1.13 21.08
CA PHE A 683 0.09 1.85 21.68
C PHE A 683 1.41 1.20 21.31
N VAL A 684 2.37 2.02 20.90
CA VAL A 684 3.73 1.63 20.51
C VAL A 684 4.71 2.67 21.01
N SER A 685 5.98 2.28 21.17
CA SER A 685 7.02 3.23 21.61
C SER A 685 7.17 4.39 20.63
N ASP A 686 7.62 5.54 21.11
CA ASP A 686 7.83 6.72 20.29
C ASP A 686 8.92 6.52 19.23
N GLU A 687 9.92 5.68 19.50
CA GLU A 687 10.98 5.32 18.56
C GLU A 687 10.46 4.47 17.40
N VAL A 688 9.62 3.46 17.70
CA VAL A 688 8.94 2.64 16.69
C VAL A 688 7.96 3.50 15.90
N THR A 689 7.19 4.34 16.58
CA THR A 689 6.27 5.31 15.96
C THR A 689 7.00 6.18 14.95
N ASP A 690 8.11 6.79 15.37
CA ASP A 690 8.93 7.65 14.50
C ASP A 690 9.52 6.91 13.31
N GLU A 691 10.05 5.68 13.49
CA GLU A 691 10.64 4.91 12.40
C GLU A 691 9.58 4.51 11.36
N ARG A 692 8.44 3.97 11.81
CA ARG A 692 7.34 3.60 10.91
C ARG A 692 6.71 4.83 10.25
N PHE A 693 6.49 5.92 10.97
CA PHE A 693 5.91 7.15 10.41
C PHE A 693 6.86 7.83 9.41
N ALA A 694 8.18 7.80 9.66
CA ALA A 694 9.19 8.25 8.69
C ALA A 694 9.20 7.39 7.42
N TYR A 695 9.08 6.06 7.53
CA TYR A 695 8.95 5.20 6.34
C TYR A 695 7.65 5.49 5.58
N TYR A 696 6.50 5.55 6.26
CA TYR A 696 5.21 5.63 5.57
C TYR A 696 4.90 7.03 5.00
N LEU A 697 5.05 8.10 5.79
CA LEU A 697 4.79 9.47 5.31
C LEU A 697 6.02 10.05 4.58
N GLY A 698 7.22 9.86 5.11
CA GLY A 698 8.45 10.38 4.51
C GLY A 698 8.84 9.63 3.23
N ILE A 699 9.19 8.36 3.35
CA ILE A 699 9.82 7.58 2.27
C ILE A 699 8.79 7.11 1.23
N ASN A 700 7.77 6.36 1.64
CA ASN A 700 6.78 5.75 0.76
C ASN A 700 5.88 6.80 0.10
N ASN A 701 5.35 7.75 0.90
CA ASN A 701 4.46 8.78 0.39
C ASN A 701 5.21 9.93 -0.30
N VAL A 702 5.89 10.82 0.44
CA VAL A 702 6.35 12.11 -0.14
C VAL A 702 7.60 11.97 -0.99
N LEU A 703 8.67 11.35 -0.49
CA LEU A 703 9.87 11.04 -1.30
C LEU A 703 9.51 10.10 -2.46
N GLY A 704 8.53 9.23 -2.25
CA GLY A 704 7.77 8.60 -3.32
C GLY A 704 7.30 9.64 -4.34
N LEU A 705 6.22 10.37 -4.09
CA LEU A 705 5.59 11.30 -5.06
C LEU A 705 6.58 12.18 -5.85
N ILE A 706 7.66 12.65 -5.20
CA ILE A 706 8.79 13.32 -5.85
C ILE A 706 9.40 12.50 -7.00
N GLY A 707 9.73 11.23 -6.76
CA GLY A 707 10.31 10.31 -7.75
C GLY A 707 9.35 9.92 -8.88
N ALA A 708 8.03 9.96 -8.68
CA ALA A 708 7.06 9.83 -9.77
C ALA A 708 7.09 11.05 -10.70
N LEU A 709 7.11 12.25 -10.11
CA LEU A 709 7.24 13.51 -10.85
C LEU A 709 8.59 13.60 -11.59
N GLY A 710 9.66 13.08 -10.99
CA GLY A 710 11.00 12.98 -11.58
C GLY A 710 11.09 11.98 -12.74
N SER A 711 10.76 10.70 -12.49
CA SER A 711 10.86 9.61 -13.47
C SER A 711 9.97 9.82 -14.70
N GLN A 712 8.80 10.43 -14.53
CA GLN A 712 7.89 10.82 -15.62
C GLN A 712 8.26 12.18 -16.26
N ARG A 713 9.42 12.75 -15.89
CA ARG A 713 10.01 14.00 -16.40
C ARG A 713 9.08 15.22 -16.25
N LEU A 714 8.18 15.21 -15.26
CA LEU A 714 7.22 16.27 -14.99
C LEU A 714 7.88 17.45 -14.27
N ALA A 715 8.82 17.18 -13.37
CA ALA A 715 9.67 18.14 -12.66
C ALA A 715 11.09 17.57 -12.42
N ASP A 716 12.01 18.39 -11.92
CA ASP A 716 13.30 17.94 -11.37
C ASP A 716 13.12 17.54 -9.89
N GLU A 717 13.51 16.32 -9.52
CA GLU A 717 13.47 15.87 -8.13
C GLU A 717 14.23 16.80 -7.19
N ARG A 718 15.37 17.38 -7.61
CA ARG A 718 16.18 18.26 -6.76
C ARG A 718 15.41 19.51 -6.33
N LEU A 719 14.58 20.05 -7.23
CA LEU A 719 13.70 21.19 -6.93
C LEU A 719 12.59 20.80 -5.95
N LEU A 720 12.01 19.61 -6.09
CA LEU A 720 10.96 19.12 -5.20
C LEU A 720 11.51 18.70 -3.82
N ILE A 721 12.72 18.13 -3.77
CA ILE A 721 13.47 17.83 -2.53
C ILE A 721 13.76 19.13 -1.78
N ALA A 722 14.24 20.18 -2.45
CA ALA A 722 14.44 21.49 -1.85
C ALA A 722 13.13 22.13 -1.37
N ALA A 723 12.03 21.97 -2.12
CA ALA A 723 10.71 22.42 -1.71
C ALA A 723 10.19 21.67 -0.46
N PHE A 724 10.42 20.35 -0.38
CA PHE A 724 10.04 19.53 0.76
C PHE A 724 10.91 19.82 1.99
N ARG A 725 12.24 19.99 1.84
CA ARG A 725 13.13 20.48 2.92
C ARG A 725 12.60 21.78 3.51
N ARG A 726 12.27 22.78 2.67
CA ARG A 726 11.71 24.07 3.13
C ARG A 726 10.39 23.90 3.89
N PHE A 727 9.49 23.04 3.42
CA PHE A 727 8.23 22.73 4.12
C PHE A 727 8.49 22.07 5.48
N LEU A 728 9.42 21.11 5.57
CA LEU A 728 9.79 20.49 6.83
C LEU A 728 10.47 21.49 7.79
N THR A 729 11.27 22.43 7.29
CA THR A 729 11.89 23.48 8.11
C THR A 729 10.84 24.42 8.73
N ASP A 730 9.81 24.78 7.97
CA ASP A 730 8.66 25.54 8.51
C ASP A 730 7.87 24.71 9.54
N ALA A 731 7.60 23.43 9.26
CA ALA A 731 6.93 22.53 10.20
C ALA A 731 7.75 22.26 11.48
N ALA A 732 9.09 22.29 11.42
CA ALA A 732 9.99 22.07 12.57
C ALA A 732 10.25 23.34 13.39
N SER A 733 10.40 24.50 12.74
CA SER A 733 10.99 25.72 13.32
C SER A 733 10.32 27.03 12.90
N GLY A 734 9.30 26.98 12.04
CA GLY A 734 8.56 28.16 11.56
C GLY A 734 7.51 28.68 12.55
N PRO A 735 6.76 29.74 12.19
CA PRO A 735 5.71 30.30 13.04
C PRO A 735 4.58 29.31 13.36
N GLY A 736 4.31 28.38 12.43
CA GLY A 736 3.36 27.27 12.59
C GLY A 736 4.01 25.95 13.01
N ARG A 737 5.13 26.00 13.75
CA ARG A 737 5.89 24.84 14.23
C ARG A 737 4.99 23.80 14.91
N LEU A 738 5.19 22.55 14.53
CA LEU A 738 4.53 21.38 15.10
C LEU A 738 5.37 20.76 16.24
N ARG A 739 4.72 19.92 17.03
CA ARG A 739 5.28 19.20 18.19
C ARG A 739 5.69 17.75 17.88
N THR A 740 5.41 17.28 16.67
CA THR A 740 5.91 15.98 16.17
C THR A 740 7.42 16.05 15.91
N PRO A 741 8.21 15.03 16.26
CA PRO A 741 9.66 14.98 15.97
C PRO A 741 9.96 14.69 14.50
N LEU A 742 8.98 14.22 13.71
CA LEU A 742 9.22 13.70 12.35
C LEU A 742 9.88 14.73 11.41
N PRO A 743 9.48 16.02 11.36
CA PRO A 743 10.09 16.98 10.44
C PRO A 743 11.58 17.20 10.69
N ALA A 744 12.01 17.27 11.95
CA ALA A 744 13.44 17.36 12.31
C ALA A 744 14.17 16.06 11.97
N ARG A 745 13.62 14.89 12.36
CA ARG A 745 14.20 13.57 12.05
C ARG A 745 14.43 13.35 10.55
N LEU A 746 13.53 13.86 9.69
CA LEU A 746 13.68 13.80 8.22
C LEU A 746 14.69 14.82 7.64
N LEU A 747 14.94 15.94 8.31
CA LEU A 747 15.92 16.96 7.89
C LEU A 747 17.35 16.62 8.32
N ASP A 748 17.50 16.15 9.55
CA ASP A 748 18.79 16.13 10.27
C ASP A 748 19.48 14.75 10.21
N SER A 749 18.74 13.67 9.94
CA SER A 749 19.33 12.32 9.85
C SER A 749 20.01 12.10 8.48
N PRO A 750 21.30 11.68 8.42
CA PRO A 750 21.97 11.38 7.14
C PRO A 750 21.45 10.12 6.45
N VAL A 751 20.76 9.26 7.20
CA VAL A 751 20.17 8.00 6.72
C VAL A 751 18.73 7.87 7.20
N LEU A 752 17.93 7.09 6.46
CA LEU A 752 16.57 6.74 6.84
C LEU A 752 16.41 5.22 6.90
N ARG A 753 15.54 4.76 7.80
CA ARG A 753 15.15 3.35 7.90
C ARG A 753 14.01 3.08 6.93
N CYS A 754 14.19 2.12 6.04
CA CYS A 754 13.26 1.80 4.96
C CYS A 754 12.91 0.32 4.99
N LYS A 755 11.62 0.00 4.84
CA LYS A 755 11.16 -1.38 4.69
C LYS A 755 11.78 -2.02 3.45
N ALA A 756 12.24 -3.25 3.61
CA ALA A 756 12.91 -4.06 2.58
C ALA A 756 11.92 -5.11 2.07
N ASN A 757 11.20 -4.81 0.99
CA ASN A 757 10.07 -5.63 0.55
C ASN A 757 10.49 -6.89 -0.23
N LEU A 758 11.73 -6.96 -0.74
CA LEU A 758 12.30 -8.17 -1.31
C LEU A 758 12.87 -9.08 -0.21
N LEU A 759 13.64 -8.55 0.75
CA LEU A 759 14.12 -9.35 1.89
C LEU A 759 12.96 -9.88 2.76
N THR A 760 11.97 -9.02 3.08
CA THR A 760 10.75 -9.45 3.81
C THR A 760 10.01 -10.58 3.08
N ARG A 761 10.10 -10.64 1.74
CA ARG A 761 9.54 -11.74 0.94
C ARG A 761 10.40 -13.00 1.01
N LEU A 762 11.72 -12.88 0.82
CA LEU A 762 12.65 -14.00 0.85
C LEU A 762 12.68 -14.71 2.20
N HIS A 763 12.44 -13.99 3.30
CA HIS A 763 12.29 -14.53 4.65
C HIS A 763 10.87 -15.01 5.00
N GLY A 764 9.97 -15.13 4.01
CA GLY A 764 8.64 -15.75 4.18
C GLY A 764 7.64 -15.01 5.09
N LEU A 765 7.96 -13.80 5.56
CA LEU A 765 7.23 -13.11 6.63
C LEU A 765 5.80 -12.70 6.22
N ASP A 766 4.82 -12.93 7.10
CA ASP A 766 3.46 -12.37 6.96
C ASP A 766 3.31 -11.13 7.85
N GLU A 767 3.21 -9.96 7.23
CA GLU A 767 3.27 -8.67 7.91
C GLU A 767 2.07 -8.34 8.81
N LEU A 768 1.12 -9.26 8.99
CA LEU A 768 0.03 -9.17 9.98
C LEU A 768 0.23 -10.10 11.19
N VAL A 769 1.33 -10.84 11.25
CA VAL A 769 1.61 -11.82 12.31
C VAL A 769 2.91 -11.45 13.05
N GLY A 770 2.86 -11.46 14.38
CA GLY A 770 3.96 -11.05 15.26
C GLY A 770 3.82 -9.61 15.78
N PRO A 771 4.85 -9.11 16.51
CA PRO A 771 4.89 -7.73 16.97
C PRO A 771 5.36 -6.75 15.88
N VAL A 772 4.96 -5.49 16.04
CA VAL A 772 5.05 -4.42 15.02
C VAL A 772 6.50 -4.06 14.65
N ASP A 773 7.47 -4.40 15.50
CA ASP A 773 8.91 -4.20 15.32
C ASP A 773 9.55 -5.19 14.32
N THR A 774 9.12 -6.45 14.36
CA THR A 774 9.79 -7.62 13.74
C THR A 774 9.03 -8.21 12.56
N GLN A 775 7.74 -7.90 12.38
CA GLN A 775 6.88 -8.35 11.27
C GLN A 775 7.34 -7.94 9.84
N SER A 776 8.48 -7.28 9.66
CA SER A 776 9.05 -6.91 8.36
C SER A 776 10.54 -6.56 8.48
N VAL A 777 11.33 -6.85 7.45
CA VAL A 777 12.75 -6.46 7.36
C VAL A 777 12.87 -4.96 7.04
N TYR A 778 13.80 -4.26 7.69
CA TYR A 778 14.11 -2.86 7.43
C TYR A 778 15.62 -2.64 7.22
N VAL A 779 15.96 -2.05 6.08
CA VAL A 779 17.31 -1.62 5.68
C VAL A 779 17.54 -0.14 5.99
N THR A 780 18.78 0.32 5.85
CA THR A 780 19.18 1.71 6.05
C THR A 780 19.59 2.31 4.71
N ILE A 781 18.89 3.37 4.27
CA ILE A 781 19.15 4.06 3.00
C ILE A 781 19.73 5.46 3.26
N ALA A 782 20.50 6.00 2.32
CA ALA A 782 20.93 7.41 2.38
C ALA A 782 19.70 8.34 2.32
N ASN A 783 19.71 9.43 3.11
CA ASN A 783 18.61 10.38 3.12
C ASN A 783 18.76 11.40 1.98
N PRO A 784 17.88 11.42 0.95
CA PRO A 784 17.94 12.44 -0.11
C PRO A 784 17.61 13.85 0.40
N LEU A 785 17.07 14.00 1.61
CA LEU A 785 16.87 15.30 2.26
C LEU A 785 18.11 15.82 2.97
N HIS A 786 19.16 15.03 3.21
CA HIS A 786 20.38 15.49 3.89
C HIS A 786 21.46 16.01 2.90
N MET A 787 21.19 15.94 1.59
CA MET A 787 22.08 16.40 0.52
C MET A 787 21.95 17.89 0.20
#